data_AF-A0A6N2LD65-F1
#
_entry.id   AF-A0A6N2LD65-F1
#
_cell.length_a   1.000
_cell.length_b   1.000
_cell.length_c   1.000
_cell.angle_alpha   90.00
_cell.angle_beta   90.00
_cell.angle_gamma   90.00
#
_symmetry.space_group_name_H-M   'P 1'
#
loop_
_entity.id
_entity.type
_entity.pdbx_description
1 polymer ?
#
loop_
_entity_poly.entity_id
_entity_poly.type
_entity_poly.pdbx_seq_one_letter_code
_entity_poly.pdbx_strand_id
1 'polypeptide(L)'
;MGNSHGHGHHRKFRDNGNVPFPDKTAAAPSASQPVPPSIYRPQTPTSLTRTPEMANVLPYPHVDSALRALAAQAEGFGRSATGGLHGPIYFVSSLADDGPGSLRDACRKKEPLWIVFEVSGTIQLGSYLNVSSYKTIDGRGQRIKLTGKGLRLKECEHVIICNLEFEGGRGHDVDGIQIKPNSKHIWIDRCSLRDYDDGLIDIARESTDITISRCHFAQHDKTMLIGADPTHVGDRCIRVTIHHCFFDGTRQRHPRVRFGKVHLYNNYIRNWGIYAVCASVESQIYSQCNIYEAGQKKIAFKYLSEKAADKEKAKSGCIRSEGDLFVTGTQAGLVTNDGEYCMFHPSEYYPTWTVEPPTDSLKQVLQHCTGWQCVPRPADQPRAAQAIRRRIKHIPTLSRLNPSDPTTHSSISSSIYHHNQDSSSGSSRFFSKRTFPGRVPAGIGRKSMRIVVTGGAGFVGSHLVDKLISRGDEVIVVDNFFTGRKENLAHLFGNPRFELIRHDVVEPILLEVDQIYHLACPASPTNVMGTLNMLGLAKRVGARFLLTSTSEVYGDPLEHPQKETYWGNVNPIGERSCYDEGKRTAETLAMDYHRGADVEVRIARIFNTYGPRMCLDDGRVVSNFVAQAIRKQPMTVYGDGKQTRSFQYVSDLVDGLVALMEGEHVGPFNLGNPGEFTMLELAEVVKETIDSSATIEFRPNTADDPHKRKPDISKAKELLNWEPKISLRVGLPLMVNDFRNRILNGDEGKGL
;
A
#
# COMPACT_ATOMS: atom_id res chain seq x y z
N MET A 1 13.29 -30.85 62.34
CA MET A 1 12.02 -31.58 62.58
C MET A 1 11.60 -31.32 64.01
N GLY A 2 10.32 -30.97 64.27
CA GLY A 2 9.74 -30.92 65.62
C GLY A 2 9.20 -29.57 66.10
N ASN A 3 8.03 -29.66 66.76
CA ASN A 3 7.44 -28.83 67.83
C ASN A 3 6.76 -27.45 67.55
N SER A 4 5.41 -27.50 67.58
CA SER A 4 4.47 -26.91 68.59
C SER A 4 4.49 -25.43 69.02
N HIS A 5 3.25 -24.87 69.09
CA HIS A 5 2.75 -23.67 69.83
C HIS A 5 3.10 -22.30 69.21
N GLY A 6 2.32 -21.20 69.29
CA GLY A 6 1.09 -20.82 69.99
C GLY A 6 0.84 -19.31 69.71
N HIS A 7 -0.35 -18.82 70.04
CA HIS A 7 -0.78 -17.41 69.91
C HIS A 7 0.10 -16.39 70.67
N GLY A 8 0.15 -15.14 70.19
CA GLY A 8 0.57 -14.00 71.01
C GLY A 8 0.72 -12.66 70.27
N HIS A 9 -0.24 -11.74 70.50
CA HIS A 9 -0.06 -10.30 70.30
C HIS A 9 0.71 -9.70 71.49
N HIS A 10 1.66 -8.79 71.26
CA HIS A 10 1.97 -7.72 72.22
C HIS A 10 2.57 -6.46 71.57
N ARG A 11 2.18 -5.32 72.15
CA ARG A 11 2.52 -3.92 71.85
C ARG A 11 3.67 -3.40 72.76
N LYS A 12 4.41 -2.41 72.24
CA LYS A 12 4.98 -1.16 72.85
C LYS A 12 6.02 -1.20 73.99
N PHE A 13 7.02 -0.29 73.90
CA PHE A 13 7.52 0.77 74.84
C PHE A 13 8.89 1.31 74.26
N ARG A 14 9.19 2.60 73.92
CA ARG A 14 9.42 3.88 74.68
C ARG A 14 10.22 3.70 75.98
N ASP A 15 11.22 4.47 76.41
CA ASP A 15 11.77 5.82 76.09
C ASP A 15 13.12 6.02 76.85
N ASN A 16 13.88 7.09 76.52
CA ASN A 16 14.92 7.82 77.30
C ASN A 16 16.22 7.09 77.71
N GLY A 17 17.45 7.61 77.60
CA GLY A 17 17.96 8.99 77.46
C GLY A 17 19.04 9.20 78.53
N ASN A 18 20.32 9.42 78.16
CA ASN A 18 21.23 10.29 78.91
C ASN A 18 22.59 10.51 78.21
N VAL A 19 22.89 11.79 78.04
CA VAL A 19 24.18 12.51 77.81
C VAL A 19 25.04 12.32 79.10
N PRO A 20 26.38 12.58 79.22
CA PRO A 20 27.21 13.54 78.46
C PRO A 20 28.67 13.14 78.18
N PHE A 21 29.38 13.94 77.37
CA PHE A 21 30.70 14.53 77.69
C PHE A 21 31.13 15.56 76.60
N PRO A 22 31.76 16.70 76.95
CA PRO A 22 32.11 17.77 76.01
C PRO A 22 33.63 17.95 75.77
N ASP A 23 33.90 18.92 74.88
CA ASP A 23 35.14 19.64 74.55
C ASP A 23 36.23 18.94 73.72
N LYS A 24 36.91 19.52 72.73
CA LYS A 24 36.91 20.74 71.88
C LYS A 24 38.39 21.02 71.58
N THR A 25 38.76 21.20 70.31
CA THR A 25 39.70 22.22 69.77
C THR A 25 39.83 21.99 68.25
N ALA A 26 39.17 22.82 67.43
CA ALA A 26 39.74 23.90 66.60
C ALA A 26 40.53 23.39 65.36
N ALA A 27 40.31 23.77 64.10
CA ALA A 27 39.56 24.88 63.50
C ALA A 27 39.14 24.56 62.04
N ALA A 28 38.02 25.11 61.59
CA ALA A 28 37.61 25.22 60.18
C ALA A 28 36.97 26.60 59.97
N PRO A 29 37.23 27.33 58.86
CA PRO A 29 36.48 28.52 58.52
C PRO A 29 35.32 28.24 57.55
N SER A 30 34.12 28.51 58.07
CA SER A 30 32.96 29.20 57.49
C SER A 30 32.46 28.87 56.08
N ALA A 31 31.20 28.41 56.07
CA ALA A 31 30.28 28.32 54.95
C ALA A 31 29.81 29.69 54.41
N SER A 32 29.54 29.74 53.10
CA SER A 32 28.59 30.67 52.49
C SER A 32 27.46 29.86 51.81
N GLN A 33 26.29 30.51 51.75
CA GLN A 33 24.93 29.97 51.55
C GLN A 33 24.68 29.19 50.23
N PRO A 34 23.62 28.36 50.17
CA PRO A 34 23.22 27.66 48.95
C PRO A 34 22.76 28.66 47.88
N VAL A 35 23.41 28.57 46.72
CA VAL A 35 23.04 29.32 45.51
C VAL A 35 21.68 28.81 45.01
N PRO A 36 20.70 29.68 44.72
CA PRO A 36 19.39 29.27 44.20
C PRO A 36 19.51 28.66 42.79
N PRO A 37 18.56 27.80 42.36
CA PRO A 37 18.62 27.15 41.06
C PRO A 37 18.65 28.22 39.96
N SER A 38 19.69 28.19 39.13
CA SER A 38 19.77 29.08 37.98
C SER A 38 18.59 28.78 37.06
N ILE A 39 17.75 29.79 36.87
CA ILE A 39 16.70 29.79 35.88
C ILE A 39 17.41 29.71 34.53
N TYR A 40 17.50 28.51 33.98
CA TYR A 40 17.86 28.32 32.58
C TYR A 40 16.70 28.87 31.75
N ARG A 41 16.81 30.14 31.35
CA ARG A 41 15.98 30.71 30.29
C ARG A 41 16.16 29.81 29.06
N PRO A 42 15.08 29.30 28.44
CA PRO A 42 15.22 28.67 27.14
C PRO A 42 15.72 29.74 26.18
N GLN A 43 16.95 29.56 25.69
CA GLN A 43 17.42 30.34 24.56
C GLN A 43 16.51 29.99 23.37
N THR A 44 15.81 31.00 22.87
CA THR A 44 15.12 30.94 21.58
C THR A 44 16.14 30.45 20.55
N PRO A 45 15.86 29.38 19.77
CA PRO A 45 16.82 28.90 18.81
C PRO A 45 17.01 29.96 17.73
N THR A 46 18.20 30.58 17.71
CA THR A 46 18.66 31.38 16.60
C THR A 46 18.71 30.50 15.36
N SER A 47 18.01 30.96 14.31
CA SER A 47 18.02 30.38 12.97
C SER A 47 19.45 30.16 12.48
N LEU A 48 19.91 28.92 12.54
CA LEU A 48 21.11 28.49 11.81
C LEU A 48 20.64 27.93 10.47
N THR A 49 20.88 28.71 9.44
CA THR A 49 20.70 28.32 8.03
C THR A 49 21.53 27.09 7.72
N ARG A 50 20.85 26.07 7.21
CA ARG A 50 21.37 24.80 6.71
C ARG A 50 22.54 25.06 5.74
N THR A 51 23.75 24.57 6.03
CA THR A 51 24.80 24.50 5.00
C THR A 51 24.44 23.37 4.01
N PRO A 52 24.64 23.56 2.69
CA PRO A 52 24.29 22.57 1.68
C PRO A 52 24.98 21.21 1.86
N GLU A 53 26.16 21.18 2.49
CA GLU A 53 26.94 19.96 2.70
C GLU A 53 26.31 18.97 3.71
N MET A 54 25.56 19.44 4.71
CA MET A 54 24.93 18.56 5.70
C MET A 54 23.62 17.91 5.22
N ALA A 55 23.06 18.36 4.09
CA ALA A 55 21.75 17.89 3.60
C ALA A 55 21.81 16.60 2.76
N ASN A 56 23.00 16.23 2.24
CA ASN A 56 23.18 15.06 1.37
C ASN A 56 23.41 13.73 2.12
N VAL A 57 23.44 13.77 3.46
CA VAL A 57 23.85 12.64 4.33
C VAL A 57 22.64 11.87 4.89
N LEU A 58 21.44 12.48 4.92
CA LEU A 58 20.25 11.84 5.48
C LEU A 58 19.38 11.20 4.39
N PRO A 59 18.74 10.05 4.70
CA PRO A 59 17.74 9.49 3.82
C PRO A 59 16.58 10.47 3.66
N TYR A 60 15.90 10.34 2.52
CA TYR A 60 14.71 11.11 2.17
C TYR A 60 14.95 12.63 1.97
N PRO A 61 15.95 13.07 1.19
CA PRO A 61 16.23 14.49 1.00
C PRO A 61 15.06 15.26 0.36
N HIS A 62 14.18 14.58 -0.36
CA HIS A 62 13.06 15.14 -1.11
C HIS A 62 11.74 15.21 -0.35
N VAL A 63 11.59 14.56 0.81
CA VAL A 63 10.25 14.41 1.41
C VAL A 63 9.64 15.71 1.92
N ASP A 64 10.44 16.75 2.08
CA ASP A 64 10.00 18.10 2.46
C ASP A 64 9.78 19.03 1.26
N SER A 65 9.93 18.53 0.03
CA SER A 65 9.72 19.31 -1.21
C SER A 65 8.23 19.55 -1.53
N ALA A 66 7.35 18.65 -1.13
CA ALA A 66 5.90 18.77 -1.29
C ALA A 66 5.19 18.06 -0.14
N LEU A 67 3.94 18.45 0.13
CA LEU A 67 3.21 17.94 1.30
C LEU A 67 3.16 16.41 1.28
N ARG A 68 2.75 15.84 0.14
CA ARG A 68 2.56 14.39 -0.02
C ARG A 68 3.83 13.62 -0.36
N ALA A 69 4.99 14.28 -0.42
CA ALA A 69 6.24 13.64 -0.81
C ALA A 69 6.72 12.59 0.21
N LEU A 70 6.14 12.47 1.41
CA LEU A 70 6.42 11.37 2.35
C LEU A 70 5.81 10.03 1.88
N ALA A 71 4.74 10.03 1.10
CA ALA A 71 4.00 8.81 0.83
C ALA A 71 4.82 7.74 0.10
N ALA A 72 4.81 6.52 0.62
CA ALA A 72 5.54 5.37 0.07
C ALA A 72 7.04 5.62 -0.13
N GLN A 73 7.63 6.54 0.65
CA GLN A 73 9.06 6.85 0.55
C GLN A 73 9.91 6.16 1.60
N ALA A 74 9.32 5.55 2.64
CA ALA A 74 10.08 4.89 3.68
C ALA A 74 11.03 3.84 3.08
N GLU A 75 12.23 3.73 3.62
CA GLU A 75 13.16 2.65 3.34
C GLU A 75 12.85 1.46 4.27
N GLY A 76 13.27 0.27 3.86
CA GLY A 76 13.15 -0.93 4.67
C GLY A 76 11.78 -1.59 4.63
N PHE A 77 11.39 -2.20 5.76
CA PHE A 77 10.19 -3.02 5.85
C PHE A 77 8.89 -2.20 5.77
N GLY A 78 8.89 -0.95 6.25
CA GLY A 78 7.74 -0.03 6.19
C GLY A 78 7.58 0.70 4.85
N ARG A 79 8.36 0.38 3.81
CA ARG A 79 8.37 1.11 2.52
C ARG A 79 7.03 1.27 1.82
N SER A 80 6.11 0.35 2.06
CA SER A 80 4.75 0.38 1.48
C SER A 80 3.80 1.33 2.21
N ALA A 81 4.24 2.03 3.27
CA ALA A 81 3.39 2.98 4.00
C ALA A 81 3.03 4.18 3.11
N THR A 82 1.83 4.18 2.53
CA THR A 82 1.31 5.26 1.69
C THR A 82 0.64 6.36 2.52
N GLY A 83 0.24 6.06 3.76
CA GLY A 83 -0.45 7.01 4.62
C GLY A 83 -1.78 7.45 4.01
N GLY A 84 -2.07 8.74 4.16
CA GLY A 84 -3.25 9.41 3.58
C GLY A 84 -3.07 9.89 2.15
N LEU A 85 -2.15 9.32 1.35
CA LEU A 85 -1.77 9.82 0.02
C LEU A 85 -2.96 10.17 -0.88
N HIS A 86 -4.00 9.34 -0.89
CA HIS A 86 -5.18 9.51 -1.75
C HIS A 86 -6.36 10.21 -1.06
N GLY A 87 -6.17 10.61 0.20
CA GLY A 87 -7.18 11.27 1.03
C GLY A 87 -7.12 12.79 0.94
N PRO A 88 -8.23 13.50 1.21
CA PRO A 88 -8.20 14.95 1.36
C PRO A 88 -7.30 15.37 2.54
N ILE A 89 -6.91 16.64 2.55
CA ILE A 89 -6.25 17.23 3.71
C ILE A 89 -7.28 17.44 4.81
N TYR A 90 -6.97 16.98 6.01
CA TYR A 90 -7.71 17.33 7.21
C TYR A 90 -6.89 18.33 8.02
N PHE A 91 -7.50 19.46 8.38
CA PHE A 91 -6.87 20.52 9.17
C PHE A 91 -7.30 20.39 10.63
N VAL A 92 -6.36 19.98 11.50
CA VAL A 92 -6.55 20.00 12.95
C VAL A 92 -6.48 21.45 13.41
N SER A 93 -7.63 21.98 13.82
CA SER A 93 -7.83 23.36 14.27
C SER A 93 -8.06 23.46 15.78
N SER A 94 -8.15 22.33 16.49
CA SER A 94 -8.35 22.26 17.94
C SER A 94 -7.33 21.35 18.62
N LEU A 95 -6.82 21.80 19.78
CA LEU A 95 -5.96 21.01 20.67
C LEU A 95 -6.76 20.18 21.70
N ALA A 96 -8.10 20.20 21.61
CA ALA A 96 -8.93 19.33 22.44
C ALA A 96 -8.69 17.85 22.11
N ASP A 97 -8.90 16.98 23.10
CA ASP A 97 -8.74 15.53 22.93
C ASP A 97 -9.71 14.94 21.90
N ASP A 98 -10.96 15.40 21.87
CA ASP A 98 -12.02 14.93 20.96
C ASP A 98 -12.89 16.11 20.49
N GLY A 99 -13.77 15.85 19.53
CA GLY A 99 -14.70 16.79 18.93
C GLY A 99 -14.26 17.25 17.54
N PRO A 100 -15.14 17.94 16.79
CA PRO A 100 -14.83 18.43 15.45
C PRO A 100 -13.55 19.28 15.42
N GLY A 101 -12.70 19.05 14.41
CA GLY A 101 -11.43 19.78 14.27
C GLY A 101 -10.29 19.28 15.16
N SER A 102 -10.53 18.29 16.03
CA SER A 102 -9.48 17.61 16.83
C SER A 102 -8.71 16.58 16.00
N LEU A 103 -7.54 16.18 16.50
CA LEU A 103 -6.77 15.05 15.95
C LEU A 103 -7.54 13.73 16.05
N ARG A 104 -8.23 13.48 17.16
CA ARG A 104 -8.99 12.24 17.38
C ARG A 104 -10.14 12.08 16.41
N ASP A 105 -10.85 13.18 16.10
CA ASP A 105 -11.89 13.17 15.07
C ASP A 105 -11.32 12.83 13.69
N ALA A 106 -10.13 13.33 13.37
CA ALA A 106 -9.43 12.98 12.14
C ALA A 106 -9.02 11.49 12.08
N CYS A 107 -8.40 10.99 13.15
CA CYS A 107 -7.83 9.65 13.16
C CYS A 107 -8.87 8.51 13.15
N ARG A 108 -10.09 8.75 13.66
CA ARG A 108 -11.18 7.76 13.67
C ARG A 108 -11.95 7.63 12.35
N LYS A 109 -11.83 8.64 11.47
CA LYS A 109 -12.51 8.65 10.16
C LYS A 109 -12.04 7.48 9.29
N LYS A 110 -12.96 6.83 8.58
CA LYS A 110 -12.66 5.63 7.79
C LYS A 110 -11.96 5.97 6.48
N GLU A 111 -12.28 7.12 5.91
CA GLU A 111 -11.66 7.63 4.69
C GLU A 111 -10.16 7.89 4.88
N PRO A 112 -9.33 7.72 3.83
CA PRO A 112 -7.94 8.15 3.88
C PRO A 112 -7.84 9.64 4.19
N LEU A 113 -6.88 10.06 5.02
CA LEU A 113 -6.68 11.49 5.35
C LEU A 113 -5.21 11.86 5.47
N TRP A 114 -4.84 12.99 4.87
CA TRP A 114 -3.58 13.68 5.16
C TRP A 114 -3.83 14.73 6.24
N ILE A 115 -3.53 14.39 7.49
CA ILE A 115 -3.82 15.21 8.66
C ILE A 115 -2.67 16.19 8.89
N VAL A 116 -2.96 17.48 8.82
CA VAL A 116 -2.04 18.58 9.14
C VAL A 116 -2.61 19.44 10.25
N PHE A 117 -1.79 20.32 10.82
CA PHE A 117 -2.20 21.16 11.95
C PHE A 117 -2.22 22.64 11.56
N GLU A 118 -3.27 23.36 11.98
CA GLU A 118 -3.37 24.82 11.91
C GLU A 118 -2.99 25.49 13.23
N VAL A 119 -3.03 24.72 14.32
CA VAL A 119 -2.64 25.13 15.67
C VAL A 119 -1.36 24.42 16.09
N SER A 120 -0.58 25.04 16.99
CA SER A 120 0.56 24.42 17.65
C SER A 120 0.31 24.36 19.15
N GLY A 121 0.70 23.27 19.79
CA GLY A 121 0.58 23.12 21.23
C GLY A 121 0.54 21.68 21.70
N THR A 122 0.02 21.49 22.91
CA THR A 122 -0.07 20.19 23.57
C THR A 122 -1.50 19.67 23.50
N ILE A 123 -1.67 18.43 23.02
CA ILE A 123 -2.95 17.70 23.05
C ILE A 123 -2.87 16.72 24.22
N GLN A 124 -3.67 16.98 25.26
CA GLN A 124 -3.80 16.11 26.42
C GLN A 124 -4.79 14.98 26.10
N LEU A 125 -4.29 13.77 25.88
CA LEU A 125 -5.12 12.62 25.57
C LEU A 125 -5.68 11.99 26.86
N GLY A 126 -7.01 11.92 26.98
CA GLY A 126 -7.68 11.24 28.10
C GLY A 126 -7.72 9.72 27.95
N SER A 127 -7.63 9.23 26.72
CA SER A 127 -7.55 7.82 26.36
C SER A 127 -6.58 7.61 25.19
N TYR A 128 -6.18 6.37 24.91
CA TYR A 128 -5.41 6.08 23.70
C TYR A 128 -6.14 6.61 22.46
N LEU A 129 -5.41 7.29 21.59
CA LEU A 129 -5.95 7.80 20.33
C LEU A 129 -5.77 6.72 19.26
N ASN A 130 -6.87 6.08 18.88
CA ASN A 130 -6.85 5.05 17.85
C ASN A 130 -6.69 5.68 16.47
N VAL A 131 -5.71 5.19 15.71
CA VAL A 131 -5.45 5.62 14.33
C VAL A 131 -5.93 4.53 13.38
N SER A 132 -6.93 4.86 12.55
CA SER A 132 -7.41 3.97 11.49
C SER A 132 -6.45 3.91 10.30
N SER A 133 -6.69 2.99 9.37
CA SER A 133 -5.87 2.83 8.15
C SER A 133 -5.83 4.09 7.29
N TYR A 134 -4.80 4.18 6.45
CA TYR A 134 -4.62 5.22 5.43
C TYR A 134 -4.58 6.64 6.01
N LYS A 135 -3.80 6.83 7.08
CA LYS A 135 -3.61 8.13 7.73
C LYS A 135 -2.17 8.58 7.63
N THR A 136 -1.97 9.83 7.23
CA THR A 136 -0.72 10.54 7.53
C THR A 136 -1.02 11.54 8.63
N ILE A 137 -0.35 11.43 9.77
CA ILE A 137 -0.32 12.49 10.80
C ILE A 137 0.96 13.28 10.59
N ASP A 138 0.84 14.44 9.95
CA ASP A 138 1.95 15.28 9.50
C ASP A 138 2.08 16.52 10.38
N GLY A 139 2.98 16.46 11.36
CA GLY A 139 3.29 17.57 12.25
C GLY A 139 4.20 18.64 11.63
N ARG A 140 4.58 18.56 10.34
CA ARG A 140 5.42 19.60 9.74
C ARG A 140 4.68 20.94 9.69
N GLY A 141 5.41 22.01 10.00
CA GLY A 141 4.91 23.38 10.11
C GLY A 141 4.28 23.74 11.46
N GLN A 142 4.06 22.78 12.37
CA GLN A 142 3.58 23.05 13.72
C GLN A 142 4.37 22.26 14.76
N ARG A 143 4.39 22.75 16.00
CA ARG A 143 4.92 21.97 17.13
C ARG A 143 3.77 21.31 17.87
N ILE A 144 3.61 20.00 17.70
CA ILE A 144 2.52 19.22 18.28
C ILE A 144 3.10 18.23 19.28
N LYS A 145 2.65 18.33 20.53
CA LYS A 145 3.01 17.42 21.60
C LYS A 145 1.80 16.61 22.05
N LEU A 146 1.91 15.29 22.05
CA LEU A 146 0.92 14.37 22.62
C LEU A 146 1.35 13.95 24.03
N THR A 147 0.44 14.05 25.00
CA THR A 147 0.69 13.76 26.41
C THR A 147 -0.49 13.05 27.08
N GLY A 148 -0.30 12.52 28.29
CA GLY A 148 -1.30 11.75 29.03
C GLY A 148 -1.39 10.30 28.54
N LYS A 149 -1.79 10.10 27.28
CA LYS A 149 -1.81 8.81 26.59
C LYS A 149 -1.09 8.92 25.24
N GLY A 150 -0.87 7.77 24.60
CA GLY A 150 -0.23 7.68 23.29
C GLY A 150 -1.19 7.40 22.13
N LEU A 151 -0.59 7.07 20.99
CA LEU A 151 -1.29 6.57 19.81
C LEU A 151 -1.46 5.05 19.87
N ARG A 152 -2.55 4.54 19.32
CA ARG A 152 -2.79 3.11 19.15
C ARG A 152 -3.14 2.78 17.70
N LEU A 153 -2.31 1.97 17.06
CA LEU A 153 -2.45 1.46 15.71
C LEU A 153 -2.82 -0.02 15.83
N LYS A 154 -4.12 -0.29 15.74
CA LYS A 154 -4.71 -1.62 15.91
C LYS A 154 -5.46 -1.99 14.64
N GLU A 155 -5.15 -3.16 14.09
CA GLU A 155 -5.82 -3.74 12.92
C GLU A 155 -5.89 -2.74 11.76
N CYS A 156 -4.80 -1.99 11.58
CA CYS A 156 -4.73 -0.91 10.61
C CYS A 156 -3.52 -1.05 9.69
N GLU A 157 -3.63 -0.46 8.49
CA GLU A 157 -2.54 -0.47 7.51
C GLU A 157 -2.31 0.90 6.87
N HIS A 158 -1.11 1.09 6.33
CA HIS A 158 -0.70 2.32 5.63
C HIS A 158 -0.85 3.57 6.51
N VAL A 159 -0.10 3.62 7.62
CA VAL A 159 -0.08 4.80 8.51
C VAL A 159 1.30 5.44 8.51
N ILE A 160 1.35 6.76 8.35
CA ILE A 160 2.57 7.56 8.48
C ILE A 160 2.38 8.52 9.66
N ILE A 161 3.35 8.56 10.57
CA ILE A 161 3.41 9.50 11.69
C ILE A 161 4.71 10.27 11.53
N CYS A 162 4.63 11.58 11.29
CA CYS A 162 5.80 12.40 11.01
C CYS A 162 5.83 13.66 11.87
N ASN A 163 7.01 13.98 12.41
CA ASN A 163 7.30 15.28 13.02
C ASN A 163 6.41 15.63 14.23
N LEU A 164 6.28 14.71 15.19
CA LEU A 164 5.52 14.91 16.44
C LEU A 164 6.40 14.76 17.69
N GLU A 165 5.96 15.32 18.81
CA GLU A 165 6.53 15.08 20.13
C GLU A 165 5.59 14.20 20.98
N PHE A 166 6.14 13.20 21.66
CA PHE A 166 5.45 12.35 22.62
C PHE A 166 6.13 12.49 23.97
N GLU A 167 5.42 13.00 24.97
CA GLU A 167 6.00 13.24 26.30
C GLU A 167 4.94 13.25 27.40
N GLY A 168 5.27 12.71 28.57
CA GLY A 168 4.43 12.77 29.75
C GLY A 168 3.26 11.78 29.72
N GLY A 169 3.49 10.56 29.26
CA GLY A 169 2.49 9.49 29.32
C GLY A 169 2.35 8.96 30.74
N ARG A 170 1.11 8.86 31.25
CA ARG A 170 0.84 8.49 32.65
C ARG A 170 -0.21 7.40 32.80
N GLY A 171 0.06 6.45 33.68
CA GLY A 171 -0.79 5.33 34.03
C GLY A 171 -0.20 3.97 33.65
N HIS A 172 -0.88 2.90 34.09
CA HIS A 172 -0.47 1.52 33.82
C HIS A 172 -0.46 1.20 32.32
N ASP A 173 0.61 0.57 31.84
CA ASP A 173 0.82 0.18 30.42
C ASP A 173 0.56 1.31 29.42
N VAL A 174 1.06 2.51 29.75
CA VAL A 174 0.96 3.67 28.87
C VAL A 174 2.23 3.82 28.06
N ASP A 175 2.10 3.47 26.78
CA ASP A 175 3.14 3.64 25.77
C ASP A 175 2.90 4.89 24.92
N GLY A 176 3.97 5.43 24.35
CA GLY A 176 3.89 6.54 23.39
C GLY A 176 3.16 6.14 22.11
N ILE A 177 3.54 5.02 21.52
CA ILE A 177 2.93 4.46 20.32
C ILE A 177 2.80 2.94 20.48
N GLN A 178 1.57 2.45 20.43
CA GLN A 178 1.26 1.02 20.38
C GLN A 178 0.93 0.60 18.95
N ILE A 179 1.63 -0.40 18.41
CA ILE A 179 1.34 -1.03 17.12
C ILE A 179 1.00 -2.50 17.39
N LYS A 180 -0.28 -2.76 17.69
CA LYS A 180 -0.80 -4.08 18.04
C LYS A 180 -2.34 -4.09 18.12
N PRO A 181 -2.99 -5.22 17.78
CA PRO A 181 -2.53 -6.33 16.94
C PRO A 181 -2.67 -6.07 15.43
N ASN A 182 -2.08 -6.95 14.61
CA ASN A 182 -2.37 -7.12 13.18
C ASN A 182 -2.26 -5.83 12.34
N SER A 183 -1.31 -4.96 12.68
CA SER A 183 -1.10 -3.70 11.96
C SER A 183 0.11 -3.79 11.03
N LYS A 184 0.06 -3.17 9.85
CA LYS A 184 1.15 -3.28 8.86
C LYS A 184 1.36 -2.06 7.96
N HIS A 185 2.52 -1.97 7.32
CA HIS A 185 2.87 -0.86 6.42
C HIS A 185 2.83 0.48 7.17
N ILE A 186 3.63 0.60 8.22
CA ILE A 186 3.66 1.78 9.09
C ILE A 186 5.01 2.46 9.02
N TRP A 187 5.00 3.78 8.98
CA TRP A 187 6.20 4.60 9.05
C TRP A 187 6.11 5.64 10.16
N ILE A 188 7.05 5.58 11.11
CA ILE A 188 7.24 6.60 12.15
C ILE A 188 8.52 7.34 11.84
N ASP A 189 8.42 8.63 11.54
CA ASP A 189 9.53 9.45 11.08
C ASP A 189 9.66 10.75 11.87
N ARG A 190 10.88 11.16 12.20
CA ARG A 190 11.16 12.48 12.83
C ARG A 190 10.32 12.76 14.07
N CYS A 191 10.06 11.74 14.88
CA CYS A 191 9.33 11.92 16.14
C CYS A 191 10.30 11.99 17.33
N SER A 192 10.02 12.86 18.29
CA SER A 192 10.72 12.91 19.58
C SER A 192 9.89 12.18 20.63
N LEU A 193 10.45 11.18 21.30
CA LEU A 193 9.74 10.37 22.30
C LEU A 193 10.52 10.32 23.62
N ARG A 194 9.85 10.60 24.75
CA ARG A 194 10.44 10.56 26.10
C ARG A 194 9.37 10.47 27.18
N ASP A 195 9.78 10.11 28.40
CA ASP A 195 8.95 10.25 29.62
C ASP A 195 7.53 9.65 29.52
N TYR A 196 7.46 8.33 29.31
CA TYR A 196 6.24 7.53 29.52
C TYR A 196 6.44 6.56 30.69
N ASP A 197 5.34 6.20 31.37
CA ASP A 197 5.37 5.28 32.53
C ASP A 197 5.73 3.83 32.15
N ASP A 198 5.39 3.36 30.94
CA ASP A 198 5.83 2.03 30.44
C ASP A 198 6.87 2.13 29.31
N GLY A 199 6.50 1.92 28.04
CA GLY A 199 7.42 2.02 26.89
C GLY A 199 7.23 3.27 26.04
N LEU A 200 8.14 3.53 25.10
CA LEU A 200 7.91 4.58 24.08
C LEU A 200 7.22 3.99 22.84
N ILE A 201 7.73 2.85 22.35
CA ILE A 201 7.15 2.14 21.20
C ILE A 201 6.99 0.66 21.54
N ASP A 202 5.79 0.12 21.35
CA ASP A 202 5.50 -1.31 21.52
C ASP A 202 4.88 -1.90 20.25
N ILE A 203 5.57 -2.86 19.65
CA ILE A 203 5.19 -3.58 18.42
C ILE A 203 5.00 -5.05 18.77
N ALA A 204 3.78 -5.56 18.62
CA ALA A 204 3.49 -6.95 18.99
C ALA A 204 2.25 -7.48 18.25
N ARG A 205 1.94 -8.75 18.51
CA ARG A 205 0.72 -9.44 18.06
C ARG A 205 0.60 -9.37 16.54
N GLU A 206 1.61 -9.92 15.88
CA GLU A 206 1.70 -10.12 14.43
C GLU A 206 1.73 -8.81 13.60
N SER A 207 2.00 -7.68 14.25
CA SER A 207 2.16 -6.39 13.55
C SER A 207 3.53 -6.30 12.88
N THR A 208 3.56 -6.05 11.57
CA THR A 208 4.76 -6.24 10.73
C THR A 208 4.92 -5.17 9.67
N ASP A 209 6.03 -5.16 8.94
CA ASP A 209 6.31 -4.20 7.87
C ASP A 209 6.29 -2.74 8.37
N ILE A 210 7.16 -2.45 9.33
CA ILE A 210 7.25 -1.17 10.04
C ILE A 210 8.63 -0.55 9.83
N THR A 211 8.69 0.76 9.57
CA THR A 211 9.93 1.54 9.57
C THR A 211 9.86 2.63 10.64
N ILE A 212 10.93 2.76 11.43
CA ILE A 212 11.15 3.84 12.39
C ILE A 212 12.43 4.57 11.96
N SER A 213 12.30 5.84 11.58
CA SER A 213 13.41 6.59 11.02
C SER A 213 13.55 7.98 11.61
N ARG A 214 14.79 8.47 11.71
CA ARG A 214 15.08 9.86 12.11
C ARG A 214 14.42 10.28 13.43
N CYS A 215 14.08 9.33 14.30
CA CYS A 215 13.44 9.61 15.59
C CYS A 215 14.48 9.87 16.67
N HIS A 216 14.09 10.63 17.69
CA HIS A 216 14.93 10.92 18.85
C HIS A 216 14.27 10.37 20.12
N PHE A 217 14.98 9.50 20.82
CA PHE A 217 14.55 8.87 22.07
C PHE A 217 15.44 9.35 23.20
N ALA A 218 14.84 9.88 24.27
CA ALA A 218 15.59 10.40 25.42
C ALA A 218 14.82 10.19 26.73
N GLN A 219 15.52 10.36 27.86
CA GLN A 219 14.90 10.47 29.21
C GLN A 219 13.84 9.39 29.49
N HIS A 220 14.18 8.13 29.25
CA HIS A 220 13.24 7.03 29.39
C HIS A 220 13.91 5.69 29.72
N ASP A 221 13.18 4.76 30.34
CA ASP A 221 13.69 3.44 30.71
C ASP A 221 13.54 2.40 29.57
N LYS A 222 12.30 2.08 29.17
CA LYS A 222 11.98 0.95 28.28
C LYS A 222 11.67 1.44 26.86
N THR A 223 12.69 1.81 26.09
CA THR A 223 12.51 2.52 24.82
C THR A 223 11.61 1.81 23.80
N MET A 224 12.00 0.61 23.33
CA MET A 224 11.27 -0.07 22.25
C MET A 224 11.17 -1.58 22.45
N LEU A 225 9.95 -2.09 22.51
CA LEU A 225 9.66 -3.52 22.58
C LEU A 225 9.13 -4.01 21.23
N ILE A 226 9.69 -5.12 20.74
CA ILE A 226 9.27 -5.81 19.52
C ILE A 226 9.03 -7.27 19.89
N GLY A 227 7.79 -7.73 19.84
CA GLY A 227 7.37 -9.03 20.37
C GLY A 227 7.27 -9.03 21.91
N ALA A 228 6.05 -8.87 22.41
CA ALA A 228 5.81 -8.64 23.83
C ALA A 228 5.87 -9.91 24.69
N ASP A 229 5.48 -11.05 24.12
CA ASP A 229 5.18 -12.28 24.84
C ASP A 229 5.95 -13.47 24.23
N PRO A 230 6.83 -14.16 24.99
CA PRO A 230 7.60 -15.29 24.47
C PRO A 230 6.71 -16.50 24.11
N THR A 231 5.44 -16.53 24.52
CA THR A 231 4.50 -17.60 24.17
C THR A 231 3.73 -17.32 22.87
N HIS A 232 3.78 -16.08 22.36
CA HIS A 232 3.02 -15.67 21.18
C HIS A 232 3.80 -15.89 19.89
N VAL A 233 3.84 -17.15 19.46
CA VAL A 233 4.63 -17.64 18.32
C VAL A 233 4.30 -17.02 16.96
N GLY A 234 3.12 -16.38 16.82
CA GLY A 234 2.75 -15.61 15.61
C GLY A 234 3.69 -14.43 15.33
N ASP A 235 4.33 -13.88 16.37
CA ASP A 235 5.25 -12.74 16.25
C ASP A 235 6.51 -13.03 15.40
N ARG A 236 6.71 -14.27 14.93
CA ARG A 236 7.74 -14.61 13.93
C ARG A 236 7.54 -13.90 12.59
N CYS A 237 6.33 -13.42 12.28
CA CYS A 237 6.07 -12.64 11.08
C CYS A 237 6.57 -11.19 11.19
N ILE A 238 6.89 -10.70 12.39
CA ILE A 238 7.25 -9.30 12.63
C ILE A 238 8.55 -8.94 11.90
N ARG A 239 8.49 -7.85 11.14
CA ARG A 239 9.63 -7.26 10.42
C ARG A 239 9.67 -5.76 10.67
N VAL A 240 10.79 -5.27 11.20
CA VAL A 240 10.95 -3.84 11.56
C VAL A 240 12.29 -3.31 11.08
N THR A 241 12.28 -2.13 10.46
CA THR A 241 13.49 -1.38 10.13
C THR A 241 13.61 -0.20 11.09
N ILE A 242 14.78 -0.01 11.69
CA ILE A 242 15.08 1.13 12.56
C ILE A 242 16.35 1.78 12.04
N HIS A 243 16.28 3.03 11.60
CA HIS A 243 17.45 3.68 11.03
C HIS A 243 17.54 5.17 11.25
N HIS A 244 18.77 5.67 11.27
CA HIS A 244 19.06 7.09 11.45
C HIS A 244 18.38 7.68 12.70
N CYS A 245 18.14 6.87 13.74
CA CYS A 245 17.57 7.34 14.99
C CYS A 245 18.68 7.69 15.99
N PHE A 246 18.35 8.58 16.92
CA PHE A 246 19.23 8.94 18.03
C PHE A 246 18.63 8.48 19.35
N PHE A 247 19.37 7.66 20.08
CA PHE A 247 19.01 7.16 21.40
C PHE A 247 19.96 7.79 22.42
N ASP A 248 19.45 8.78 23.15
CA ASP A 248 20.23 9.66 24.01
C ASP A 248 19.95 9.39 25.50
N GLY A 249 20.79 8.57 26.12
CA GLY A 249 20.75 8.36 27.57
C GLY A 249 19.54 7.57 28.08
N THR A 250 18.81 6.89 27.19
CA THR A 250 17.74 5.96 27.53
C THR A 250 18.30 4.67 28.11
N ARG A 251 17.60 4.04 29.05
CA ARG A 251 18.23 2.99 29.88
C ARG A 251 18.40 1.66 29.16
N GLN A 252 17.41 1.22 28.37
CA GLN A 252 17.41 -0.10 27.72
C GLN A 252 16.45 -0.19 26.51
N ARG A 253 16.54 -1.31 25.78
CA ARG A 253 15.64 -1.73 24.70
C ARG A 253 15.74 -0.86 23.43
N HIS A 254 16.89 -0.88 22.76
CA HIS A 254 17.19 -0.11 21.54
C HIS A 254 17.38 -0.94 20.25
N PRO A 255 16.55 -1.94 19.90
CA PRO A 255 15.33 -2.43 20.56
C PRO A 255 15.59 -3.63 21.50
N ARG A 256 14.53 -4.12 22.17
CA ARG A 256 14.45 -5.50 22.66
C ARG A 256 13.49 -6.29 21.78
N VAL A 257 13.94 -7.42 21.25
CA VAL A 257 13.24 -8.19 20.21
C VAL A 257 12.97 -9.61 20.67
N ARG A 258 11.77 -10.11 20.37
CA ARG A 258 11.40 -11.53 20.35
C ARG A 258 10.85 -11.90 18.99
N PHE A 259 11.20 -13.09 18.50
CA PHE A 259 10.78 -13.73 17.25
C PHE A 259 11.08 -12.98 15.94
N GLY A 260 10.77 -11.69 15.87
CA GLY A 260 10.82 -10.88 14.67
C GLY A 260 12.22 -10.67 14.10
N LYS A 261 12.22 -10.14 12.89
CA LYS A 261 13.41 -9.72 12.13
C LYS A 261 13.55 -8.20 12.21
N VAL A 262 14.71 -7.74 12.66
CA VAL A 262 15.00 -6.30 12.78
C VAL A 262 16.24 -5.95 11.98
N HIS A 263 16.09 -5.01 11.05
CA HIS A 263 17.23 -4.35 10.41
C HIS A 263 17.48 -3.01 11.10
N LEU A 264 18.63 -2.87 11.75
CA LEU A 264 19.04 -1.72 12.54
C LEU A 264 20.25 -1.08 11.87
N TYR A 265 20.13 0.11 11.25
CA TYR A 265 21.27 0.74 10.57
C TYR A 265 21.43 2.24 10.78
N ASN A 266 22.69 2.70 10.82
CA ASN A 266 23.06 4.11 11.01
C ASN A 266 22.34 4.81 12.17
N ASN A 267 22.09 4.11 13.27
CA ASN A 267 21.59 4.72 14.49
C ASN A 267 22.75 5.14 15.36
N TYR A 268 22.55 6.20 16.14
CA TYR A 268 23.48 6.60 17.19
C TYR A 268 22.86 6.30 18.55
N ILE A 269 23.49 5.41 19.30
CA ILE A 269 23.02 4.95 20.61
C ILE A 269 24.09 5.26 21.64
N ARG A 270 23.77 6.11 22.62
CA ARG A 270 24.73 6.51 23.64
C ARG A 270 24.20 6.46 25.06
N ASN A 271 25.13 6.31 26.01
CA ASN A 271 24.89 6.49 27.44
C ASN A 271 23.74 5.64 28.02
N TRP A 272 23.57 4.41 27.53
CA TRP A 272 22.53 3.54 28.06
C TRP A 272 22.78 3.12 29.52
N GLY A 273 21.69 2.84 30.22
CA GLY A 273 21.68 2.53 31.65
C GLY A 273 21.85 1.04 31.98
N ILE A 274 21.52 0.13 31.05
CA ILE A 274 21.57 -1.32 31.26
C ILE A 274 22.22 -2.03 30.07
N TYR A 275 21.63 -1.94 28.88
CA TYR A 275 22.15 -2.47 27.61
C TYR A 275 21.59 -1.65 26.43
N ALA A 276 22.21 -1.75 25.25
CA ALA A 276 21.68 -1.13 24.04
C ALA A 276 20.60 -2.02 23.40
N VAL A 277 20.99 -3.06 22.67
CA VAL A 277 20.12 -3.96 21.91
C VAL A 277 19.97 -5.29 22.63
N CYS A 278 18.77 -5.88 22.62
CA CYS A 278 18.57 -7.21 23.16
C CYS A 278 17.84 -8.15 22.20
N ALA A 279 18.45 -9.31 21.93
CA ALA A 279 17.86 -10.41 21.18
C ALA A 279 17.35 -11.50 22.13
N SER A 280 16.12 -11.94 21.92
CA SER A 280 15.48 -13.00 22.68
C SER A 280 14.57 -13.84 21.79
N VAL A 281 14.28 -15.06 22.21
CA VAL A 281 13.36 -16.00 21.55
C VAL A 281 13.43 -15.98 20.02
N GLU A 282 14.44 -16.64 19.44
CA GLU A 282 14.54 -16.81 17.99
C GLU A 282 14.60 -15.51 17.16
N SER A 283 14.64 -14.32 17.79
CA SER A 283 14.70 -13.05 17.09
C SER A 283 15.96 -12.95 16.25
N GLN A 284 15.87 -12.27 15.12
CA GLN A 284 17.01 -12.02 14.24
C GLN A 284 17.24 -10.53 14.13
N ILE A 285 18.41 -10.05 14.53
CA ILE A 285 18.76 -8.63 14.44
C ILE A 285 19.99 -8.48 13.55
N TYR A 286 19.82 -7.78 12.45
CA TYR A 286 20.89 -7.39 11.55
C TYR A 286 21.26 -5.93 11.87
N SER A 287 22.38 -5.73 12.55
CA SER A 287 22.92 -4.43 12.97
C SER A 287 24.00 -3.99 12.00
N GLN A 288 23.80 -2.88 11.30
CA GLN A 288 24.69 -2.40 10.23
C GLN A 288 25.10 -0.93 10.41
N CYS A 289 26.40 -0.65 10.47
CA CYS A 289 26.94 0.72 10.50
C CYS A 289 26.34 1.66 11.56
N ASN A 290 25.93 1.13 12.73
CA ASN A 290 25.48 1.93 13.86
C ASN A 290 26.67 2.44 14.69
N ILE A 291 26.43 3.47 15.49
CA ILE A 291 27.40 4.02 16.44
C ILE A 291 26.91 3.71 17.86
N TYR A 292 27.69 2.94 18.60
CA TYR A 292 27.44 2.60 20.00
C TYR A 292 28.46 3.28 20.90
N GLU A 293 28.00 4.19 21.75
CA GLU A 293 28.86 4.94 22.69
C GLU A 293 28.42 4.72 24.13
N ALA A 294 29.07 3.77 24.80
CA ALA A 294 28.76 3.38 26.16
C ALA A 294 29.08 4.49 27.19
N GLY A 295 28.11 4.75 28.07
CA GLY A 295 28.31 5.54 29.29
C GLY A 295 28.92 4.67 30.40
N GLN A 296 28.25 4.60 31.55
CA GLN A 296 28.71 3.76 32.67
C GLN A 296 28.61 2.26 32.37
N LYS A 297 27.52 1.80 31.76
CA LYS A 297 27.36 0.40 31.34
C LYS A 297 27.95 0.20 29.96
N LYS A 298 28.75 -0.87 29.81
CA LYS A 298 29.61 -1.06 28.63
C LYS A 298 29.04 -2.03 27.59
N ILE A 299 28.16 -2.95 27.97
CA ILE A 299 27.64 -3.99 27.07
C ILE A 299 26.58 -3.39 26.14
N ALA A 300 26.81 -3.46 24.83
CA ALA A 300 25.86 -3.05 23.80
C ALA A 300 24.80 -4.13 23.56
N PHE A 301 25.22 -5.35 23.24
CA PHE A 301 24.32 -6.45 22.88
C PHE A 301 24.09 -7.41 24.04
N LYS A 302 22.80 -7.66 24.33
CA LYS A 302 22.36 -8.58 25.37
C LYS A 302 21.50 -9.70 24.78
N TYR A 303 21.68 -10.91 25.29
CA TYR A 303 20.90 -12.07 24.88
C TYR A 303 20.10 -12.57 26.08
N LEU A 304 18.80 -12.79 25.89
CA LEU A 304 17.92 -13.36 26.90
C LEU A 304 17.31 -14.65 26.37
N SER A 305 17.55 -15.76 27.05
CA SER A 305 16.94 -17.04 26.73
C SER A 305 15.56 -17.12 27.38
N GLU A 306 14.52 -17.23 26.56
CA GLU A 306 13.14 -17.46 27.01
C GLU A 306 12.56 -18.66 26.22
N LYS A 307 11.52 -19.32 26.76
CA LYS A 307 10.91 -20.50 26.13
C LYS A 307 9.74 -20.11 25.24
N ALA A 308 9.82 -20.47 23.95
CA ALA A 308 8.69 -20.36 23.03
C ALA A 308 7.62 -21.42 23.33
N ALA A 309 6.34 -21.09 23.12
CA ALA A 309 5.24 -22.01 23.43
C ALA A 309 5.28 -23.32 22.60
N ASP A 310 5.83 -23.27 21.40
CA ASP A 310 5.93 -24.39 20.46
C ASP A 310 7.32 -25.06 20.44
N LYS A 311 8.18 -24.76 21.44
CA LYS A 311 9.52 -25.35 21.57
C LYS A 311 9.74 -25.94 22.95
N GLU A 312 10.47 -27.06 23.00
CA GLU A 312 10.79 -27.71 24.27
C GLU A 312 11.87 -26.98 25.09
N LYS A 313 12.85 -26.38 24.40
CA LYS A 313 14.01 -25.71 25.02
C LYS A 313 13.89 -24.19 24.89
N ALA A 314 14.28 -23.49 25.95
CA ALA A 314 14.45 -22.04 25.91
C ALA A 314 15.60 -21.66 24.98
N LYS A 315 15.43 -20.53 24.27
CA LYS A 315 16.44 -20.02 23.35
C LYS A 315 16.47 -18.50 23.33
N SER A 316 17.66 -17.96 23.07
CA SER A 316 17.81 -16.55 22.74
C SER A 316 17.52 -16.31 21.25
N GLY A 317 17.64 -15.06 20.81
CA GLY A 317 17.79 -14.73 19.40
C GLY A 317 19.26 -14.67 18.98
N CYS A 318 19.50 -14.14 17.78
CA CYS A 318 20.81 -13.87 17.21
C CYS A 318 20.93 -12.40 16.78
N ILE A 319 22.17 -11.88 16.84
CA ILE A 319 22.53 -10.54 16.36
C ILE A 319 23.74 -10.70 15.46
N ARG A 320 23.65 -10.18 14.24
CA ARG A 320 24.77 -10.02 13.32
C ARG A 320 25.14 -8.54 13.30
N SER A 321 26.41 -8.24 13.45
CA SER A 321 26.96 -6.88 13.44
C SER A 321 27.86 -6.73 12.24
N GLU A 322 27.61 -5.72 11.40
CA GLU A 322 28.34 -5.46 10.17
C GLU A 322 28.68 -3.97 10.08
N GLY A 323 29.97 -3.63 10.16
CA GLY A 323 30.42 -2.24 10.08
C GLY A 323 29.99 -1.34 11.25
N ASP A 324 29.45 -1.89 12.35
CA ASP A 324 29.12 -1.09 13.54
C ASP A 324 30.39 -0.53 14.21
N LEU A 325 30.31 0.71 14.70
CA LEU A 325 31.35 1.36 15.49
C LEU A 325 31.02 1.27 16.98
N PHE A 326 31.92 0.62 17.74
CA PHE A 326 31.86 0.58 19.21
C PHE A 326 32.89 1.56 19.78
N VAL A 327 32.43 2.74 20.21
CA VAL A 327 33.29 3.83 20.68
C VAL A 327 33.92 3.48 22.02
N THR A 328 35.21 3.84 22.18
CA THR A 328 36.12 3.60 23.31
C THR A 328 35.46 3.12 24.61
N GLY A 329 35.73 1.87 24.96
CA GLY A 329 35.24 1.21 26.18
C GLY A 329 33.87 0.54 26.03
N THR A 330 33.19 0.70 24.89
CA THR A 330 32.00 -0.09 24.55
C THR A 330 32.37 -1.54 24.24
N GLN A 331 31.68 -2.48 24.87
CA GLN A 331 31.81 -3.90 24.61
C GLN A 331 30.64 -4.34 23.73
N ALA A 332 30.93 -4.93 22.56
CA ALA A 332 29.89 -5.38 21.65
C ALA A 332 28.96 -6.40 22.32
N GLY A 333 29.50 -7.36 23.08
CA GLY A 333 28.73 -8.41 23.74
C GLY A 333 28.26 -9.51 22.79
N LEU A 334 28.85 -9.61 21.59
CA LEU A 334 28.55 -10.66 20.60
C LEU A 334 28.83 -12.05 21.16
N VAL A 335 27.93 -13.00 20.87
CA VAL A 335 28.09 -14.42 21.21
C VAL A 335 28.40 -15.19 19.93
N THR A 336 29.46 -16.00 19.95
CA THR A 336 29.79 -16.95 18.87
C THR A 336 28.78 -18.10 18.91
N ASN A 337 27.88 -18.17 17.94
CA ASN A 337 26.97 -19.31 17.78
C ASN A 337 27.54 -20.26 16.71
N ASP A 338 28.00 -21.44 17.13
CA ASP A 338 28.59 -22.50 16.28
C ASP A 338 27.55 -23.34 15.50
N GLY A 339 26.34 -22.84 15.19
CA GLY A 339 25.38 -23.64 14.42
C GLY A 339 24.03 -23.01 14.06
N GLU A 340 23.63 -23.26 12.82
CA GLU A 340 22.24 -23.38 12.31
C GLU A 340 21.23 -22.23 12.52
N TYR A 341 21.67 -20.97 12.60
CA TYR A 341 20.74 -19.84 12.41
C TYR A 341 20.95 -19.21 11.05
N CYS A 342 19.98 -19.42 10.15
CA CYS A 342 19.87 -18.64 8.93
C CYS A 342 19.50 -17.20 9.32
N MET A 343 20.52 -16.36 9.57
CA MET A 343 20.35 -14.92 9.74
C MET A 343 19.86 -14.35 8.42
N PHE A 344 18.69 -13.71 8.43
CA PHE A 344 18.19 -13.01 7.26
C PHE A 344 19.16 -11.90 6.83
N HIS A 345 19.24 -11.64 5.53
CA HIS A 345 19.88 -10.45 4.99
C HIS A 345 18.82 -9.43 4.54
N PRO A 346 18.98 -8.13 4.83
CA PRO A 346 18.01 -7.09 4.40
C PRO A 346 17.71 -7.11 2.89
N SER A 347 18.70 -7.43 2.05
CA SER A 347 18.54 -7.52 0.58
C SER A 347 17.57 -8.59 0.10
N GLU A 348 17.23 -9.58 0.95
CA GLU A 348 16.17 -10.55 0.67
C GLU A 348 14.78 -9.90 0.64
N TYR A 349 14.62 -8.72 1.27
CA TYR A 349 13.31 -8.08 1.48
C TYR A 349 13.18 -6.73 0.78
N TYR A 350 14.27 -5.98 0.58
CA TYR A 350 14.28 -4.73 -0.17
C TYR A 350 15.61 -4.53 -0.90
N PRO A 351 15.58 -3.98 -2.13
CA PRO A 351 16.75 -3.96 -3.01
C PRO A 351 17.81 -2.92 -2.61
N THR A 352 17.40 -1.82 -1.97
CA THR A 352 18.28 -0.69 -1.63
C THR A 352 17.87 -0.07 -0.29
N TRP A 353 18.86 0.50 0.40
CA TRP A 353 18.69 1.35 1.58
C TRP A 353 19.90 2.29 1.69
N THR A 354 19.70 3.46 2.25
CA THR A 354 20.75 4.47 2.42
C THR A 354 21.59 4.09 3.63
N VAL A 355 22.73 3.43 3.42
CA VAL A 355 23.68 3.11 4.49
C VAL A 355 25.00 3.84 4.28
N GLU A 356 25.51 4.44 5.36
CA GLU A 356 26.78 5.17 5.36
C GLU A 356 27.75 4.62 6.41
N PRO A 357 29.06 4.83 6.28
CA PRO A 357 30.01 4.47 7.33
C PRO A 357 29.73 5.23 8.64
N PRO A 358 29.93 4.59 9.82
CA PRO A 358 29.74 5.24 11.12
C PRO A 358 30.85 6.25 11.41
N THR A 359 30.64 7.51 11.02
CA THR A 359 31.60 8.61 11.20
C THR A 359 31.16 9.61 12.26
N ASP A 360 32.09 10.45 12.73
CA ASP A 360 31.73 11.59 13.60
C ASP A 360 30.81 12.61 12.90
N SER A 361 30.91 12.73 11.57
CA SER A 361 29.97 13.55 10.78
C SER A 361 28.56 13.00 10.87
N LEU A 362 28.37 11.68 10.66
CA LEU A 362 27.08 11.02 10.82
C LEU A 362 26.57 11.20 12.26
N LYS A 363 27.43 11.08 13.27
CA LYS A 363 27.08 11.34 14.67
C LYS A 363 26.48 12.73 14.86
N GLN A 364 27.16 13.78 14.37
CA GLN A 364 26.68 15.16 14.47
C GLN A 364 25.33 15.34 13.75
N VAL A 365 25.20 14.80 12.54
CA VAL A 365 23.95 14.83 11.78
C VAL A 365 22.81 14.19 12.56
N LEU A 366 23.01 13.01 13.14
CA LEU A 366 21.98 12.33 13.93
C LEU A 366 21.61 13.10 15.21
N GLN A 367 22.56 13.76 15.86
CA GLN A 367 22.26 14.58 17.04
C GLN A 367 21.42 15.82 16.73
N HIS A 368 21.61 16.40 15.54
CA HIS A 368 20.96 17.67 15.17
C HIS A 368 19.69 17.50 14.35
N CYS A 369 19.57 16.43 13.56
CA CYS A 369 18.52 16.27 12.56
C CYS A 369 17.51 15.15 12.87
N THR A 370 17.59 14.53 14.05
CA THR A 370 16.60 13.54 14.51
C THR A 370 15.56 14.15 15.45
N GLY A 371 14.43 13.45 15.61
CA GLY A 371 13.31 13.91 16.41
C GLY A 371 12.46 14.95 15.70
N TRP A 372 11.58 15.59 16.45
CA TRP A 372 10.80 16.74 15.98
C TRP A 372 11.74 17.85 15.52
N GLN A 373 11.46 18.38 14.34
CA GLN A 373 12.21 19.47 13.72
C GLN A 373 11.28 20.64 13.41
N CYS A 374 11.82 21.85 13.49
CA CYS A 374 11.13 23.07 13.07
C CYS A 374 11.22 23.20 11.54
N VAL A 375 10.50 22.33 10.84
CA VAL A 375 10.40 22.34 9.37
C VAL A 375 9.10 23.00 8.94
N PRO A 376 9.09 23.84 7.88
CA PRO A 376 7.86 24.42 7.38
C PRO A 376 6.94 23.33 6.81
N ARG A 377 5.62 23.54 6.89
CA ARG A 377 4.66 22.70 6.18
C ARG A 377 4.84 22.90 4.68
N PRO A 378 5.22 21.88 3.90
CA PRO A 378 5.31 22.04 2.46
C PRO A 378 3.93 22.35 1.87
N ALA A 379 3.89 23.08 0.75
CA ALA A 379 2.63 23.31 0.05
C ALA A 379 2.07 21.98 -0.48
N ASP A 380 0.75 21.83 -0.43
CA ASP A 380 0.06 20.80 -1.21
C ASP A 380 0.04 21.24 -2.66
N GLN A 381 1.16 21.03 -3.35
CA GLN A 381 1.22 21.24 -4.77
C GLN A 381 0.58 20.02 -5.45
N PRO A 382 -0.55 20.17 -6.16
CA PRO A 382 -0.90 19.17 -7.16
C PRO A 382 0.29 19.07 -8.12
N ARG A 383 0.68 17.85 -8.52
CA ARG A 383 1.76 17.61 -9.49
C ARG A 383 1.73 18.70 -10.58
N ALA A 384 2.78 19.54 -10.59
CA ALA A 384 3.17 20.51 -11.60
C ALA A 384 2.05 21.08 -12.52
N ALA A 385 1.34 22.12 -12.09
CA ALA A 385 0.65 23.04 -13.01
C ALA A 385 0.35 24.41 -12.38
N GLN A 386 1.36 25.15 -11.91
CA GLN A 386 1.11 26.52 -11.41
C GLN A 386 2.30 27.50 -11.46
N ALA A 387 3.14 27.42 -12.50
CA ALA A 387 4.09 28.49 -12.84
C ALA A 387 3.55 29.53 -13.85
N ILE A 388 2.31 29.39 -14.35
CA ILE A 388 1.77 30.28 -15.41
C ILE A 388 0.35 30.76 -15.07
N ARG A 389 0.13 31.39 -13.92
CA ARG A 389 -1.13 32.12 -13.63
C ARG A 389 -0.94 33.43 -12.86
N ARG A 390 0.22 34.08 -13.02
CA ARG A 390 0.38 35.52 -12.72
C ARG A 390 0.39 36.33 -14.02
N ARG A 391 -0.72 36.31 -14.75
CA ARG A 391 -1.09 37.36 -15.71
C ARG A 391 -2.56 37.16 -16.06
N ILE A 392 -3.28 38.28 -16.13
CA ILE A 392 -4.71 38.41 -16.42
C ILE A 392 -5.62 38.19 -15.20
N LYS A 393 -5.57 39.15 -14.26
CA LYS A 393 -6.77 39.63 -13.57
C LYS A 393 -7.23 40.87 -14.33
N HIS A 394 -8.38 40.82 -15.01
CA HIS A 394 -9.29 41.96 -15.12
C HIS A 394 -10.60 41.59 -15.84
N ILE A 395 -11.70 41.99 -15.17
CA ILE A 395 -13.00 42.46 -15.70
C ILE A 395 -14.17 41.45 -15.78
N PRO A 396 -15.41 41.89 -15.47
CA PRO A 396 -16.27 41.22 -14.49
C PRO A 396 -17.69 40.84 -14.97
N THR A 397 -18.39 40.12 -14.07
CA THR A 397 -19.85 40.01 -13.84
C THR A 397 -20.85 40.42 -14.93
N LEU A 398 -21.79 39.52 -15.25
CA LEU A 398 -23.21 39.87 -15.42
C LEU A 398 -24.11 38.68 -15.02
N SER A 399 -25.32 39.04 -14.61
CA SER A 399 -26.21 38.34 -13.70
C SER A 399 -27.55 37.97 -14.35
N ARG A 400 -28.17 36.90 -13.82
CA ARG A 400 -29.62 36.57 -13.77
C ARG A 400 -30.34 36.27 -15.11
N LEU A 401 -31.05 35.14 -15.14
CA LEU A 401 -32.52 35.07 -15.09
C LEU A 401 -32.99 33.60 -14.92
N ASN A 402 -34.13 33.45 -14.26
CA ASN A 402 -34.87 32.26 -13.87
C ASN A 402 -36.36 32.59 -14.22
N PRO A 403 -37.35 31.68 -14.04
CA PRO A 403 -37.68 30.46 -14.78
C PRO A 403 -39.14 30.49 -15.33
N SER A 404 -39.58 29.45 -16.05
CA SER A 404 -41.02 29.16 -16.23
C SER A 404 -41.31 27.72 -16.68
N ASP A 405 -42.10 27.04 -15.85
CA ASP A 405 -42.83 25.75 -15.95
C ASP A 405 -44.10 25.85 -16.85
N PRO A 406 -45.03 24.86 -16.95
CA PRO A 406 -44.98 23.37 -16.95
C PRO A 406 -45.97 22.73 -17.98
N THR A 407 -46.37 21.45 -17.78
CA THR A 407 -47.51 20.63 -18.32
C THR A 407 -47.14 19.62 -19.43
N THR A 408 -47.58 18.34 -19.50
CA THR A 408 -48.66 17.53 -18.84
C THR A 408 -48.59 16.04 -19.24
N HIS A 409 -49.13 15.13 -18.39
CA HIS A 409 -49.85 13.85 -18.64
C HIS A 409 -49.22 12.73 -19.55
N SER A 410 -49.39 11.41 -19.37
CA SER A 410 -50.28 10.56 -18.58
C SER A 410 -49.81 9.08 -18.58
N SER A 411 -50.24 8.37 -17.53
CA SER A 411 -50.37 6.93 -17.21
C SER A 411 -50.76 5.91 -18.31
N ILE A 412 -50.43 4.62 -18.04
CA ILE A 412 -51.22 3.34 -18.09
C ILE A 412 -50.20 2.16 -18.26
N SER A 413 -49.92 1.24 -17.31
CA SER A 413 -50.60 0.10 -16.64
C SER A 413 -50.50 -1.29 -17.32
N SER A 414 -50.05 -2.29 -16.50
CA SER A 414 -50.41 -3.74 -16.41
C SER A 414 -50.21 -4.67 -17.64
N SER A 415 -49.87 -5.97 -17.59
CA SER A 415 -49.86 -7.01 -16.54
C SER A 415 -49.26 -8.36 -17.05
N ILE A 416 -48.53 -9.05 -16.16
CA ILE A 416 -48.38 -10.49 -15.79
C ILE A 416 -49.08 -11.63 -16.61
N TYR A 417 -48.37 -12.74 -16.94
CA TYR A 417 -48.49 -14.12 -16.36
C TYR A 417 -47.97 -15.33 -17.20
N HIS A 418 -47.14 -16.15 -16.53
CA HIS A 418 -46.97 -17.63 -16.40
C HIS A 418 -46.69 -18.68 -17.52
N HIS A 419 -45.87 -19.65 -17.05
CA HIS A 419 -45.47 -21.02 -17.47
C HIS A 419 -46.58 -21.99 -17.93
N ASN A 420 -46.22 -23.00 -18.75
CA ASN A 420 -46.07 -24.42 -18.30
C ASN A 420 -45.54 -25.41 -19.37
N GLN A 421 -45.24 -26.61 -18.88
CA GLN A 421 -44.45 -27.76 -19.36
C GLN A 421 -45.09 -28.71 -20.42
N ASP A 422 -44.20 -29.57 -20.96
CA ASP A 422 -44.28 -31.05 -21.04
C ASP A 422 -44.51 -31.84 -22.36
N SER A 423 -43.62 -32.83 -22.52
CA SER A 423 -43.84 -34.23 -22.95
C SER A 423 -43.70 -34.67 -24.43
N SER A 424 -43.58 -35.99 -24.58
CA SER A 424 -42.72 -36.79 -25.47
C SER A 424 -43.45 -37.78 -26.39
N SER A 425 -42.76 -38.34 -27.40
CA SER A 425 -42.91 -39.66 -28.11
C SER A 425 -42.80 -39.50 -29.64
N GLY A 426 -42.32 -40.41 -30.51
CA GLY A 426 -41.73 -41.75 -30.47
C GLY A 426 -41.71 -42.37 -31.89
N SER A 427 -40.73 -43.25 -32.21
CA SER A 427 -40.66 -44.26 -33.33
C SER A 427 -40.62 -43.80 -34.81
N SER A 428 -40.04 -44.47 -35.83
CA SER A 428 -39.36 -45.76 -36.01
C SER A 428 -38.77 -45.94 -37.45
N ARG A 429 -37.54 -46.52 -37.55
CA ARG A 429 -36.93 -47.45 -38.58
C ARG A 429 -36.88 -47.04 -40.09
N PHE A 430 -35.95 -47.40 -40.99
CA PHE A 430 -35.06 -48.57 -41.20
C PHE A 430 -33.77 -48.23 -42.03
N PHE A 431 -32.62 -48.74 -41.56
CA PHE A 431 -31.41 -49.35 -42.19
C PHE A 431 -30.95 -49.19 -43.67
N SER A 432 -29.67 -48.80 -43.87
CA SER A 432 -28.58 -49.70 -44.38
C SER A 432 -27.16 -49.08 -44.46
N LYS A 433 -26.24 -49.65 -43.66
CA LYS A 433 -24.78 -49.92 -43.80
C LYS A 433 -23.75 -48.82 -44.19
N ARG A 434 -22.89 -48.44 -43.22
CA ARG A 434 -21.41 -48.61 -43.27
C ARG A 434 -20.76 -48.38 -41.87
N THR A 435 -20.01 -49.41 -41.43
CA THR A 435 -18.88 -49.47 -40.46
C THR A 435 -18.72 -48.40 -39.34
N PHE A 436 -18.81 -48.84 -38.07
CA PHE A 436 -18.39 -48.13 -36.84
C PHE A 436 -16.99 -48.59 -36.39
N PRO A 437 -16.25 -47.78 -35.59
CA PRO A 437 -16.39 -47.89 -34.13
C PRO A 437 -16.58 -46.54 -33.42
N GLY A 438 -17.35 -46.57 -32.34
CA GLY A 438 -17.32 -45.53 -31.29
C GLY A 438 -18.37 -44.42 -31.38
N ARG A 439 -19.65 -44.73 -31.12
CA ARG A 439 -20.59 -43.70 -30.65
C ARG A 439 -20.13 -43.25 -29.27
N VAL A 440 -19.67 -42.00 -29.18
CA VAL A 440 -19.54 -41.28 -27.91
C VAL A 440 -20.94 -41.17 -27.31
N PRO A 441 -21.17 -41.55 -26.05
CA PRO A 441 -22.47 -41.41 -25.41
C PRO A 441 -22.91 -39.95 -25.40
N ALA A 442 -24.15 -39.69 -25.80
CA ALA A 442 -24.82 -38.42 -25.53
C ALA A 442 -24.93 -38.27 -24.00
N GLY A 443 -24.01 -37.50 -23.41
CA GLY A 443 -23.82 -37.42 -21.97
C GLY A 443 -22.44 -36.94 -21.51
N ILE A 444 -21.48 -36.73 -22.42
CA ILE A 444 -20.22 -36.04 -22.05
C ILE A 444 -20.47 -34.53 -22.14
N GLY A 445 -21.05 -33.96 -21.09
CA GLY A 445 -20.90 -32.53 -20.84
C GLY A 445 -19.41 -32.20 -20.86
N ARG A 446 -19.02 -31.11 -21.54
CA ARG A 446 -17.63 -30.63 -21.54
C ARG A 446 -17.14 -30.63 -20.08
N LYS A 447 -16.00 -31.30 -19.82
CA LYS A 447 -15.43 -31.40 -18.47
C LYS A 447 -15.29 -29.97 -17.91
N SER A 448 -15.88 -29.72 -16.74
CA SER A 448 -15.73 -28.46 -16.01
C SER A 448 -14.23 -28.25 -15.74
N MET A 449 -13.71 -27.09 -16.13
CA MET A 449 -12.31 -26.74 -15.92
C MET A 449 -12.17 -25.92 -14.64
N ARG A 450 -11.03 -26.03 -13.98
CA ARG A 450 -10.67 -25.15 -12.86
C ARG A 450 -9.76 -24.05 -13.37
N ILE A 451 -10.26 -22.82 -13.37
CA ILE A 451 -9.66 -21.68 -14.05
C ILE A 451 -9.30 -20.61 -13.03
N VAL A 452 -8.08 -20.10 -13.09
CA VAL A 452 -7.71 -18.89 -12.34
C VAL A 452 -7.73 -17.65 -13.24
N VAL A 453 -8.32 -16.57 -12.74
CA VAL A 453 -8.31 -15.26 -13.37
C VAL A 453 -7.61 -14.28 -12.43
N THR A 454 -6.36 -13.93 -12.73
CA THR A 454 -5.68 -12.88 -11.96
C THR A 454 -6.16 -11.51 -12.43
N GLY A 455 -6.39 -10.56 -11.53
CA GLY A 455 -7.02 -9.28 -11.90
C GLY A 455 -8.52 -9.44 -12.23
N GLY A 456 -9.14 -10.54 -11.77
CA GLY A 456 -10.53 -10.88 -12.07
C GLY A 456 -11.56 -9.94 -11.44
N ALA A 457 -11.19 -9.11 -10.45
CA ALA A 457 -12.07 -8.07 -9.89
C ALA A 457 -11.98 -6.74 -10.66
N GLY A 458 -11.12 -6.66 -11.68
CA GLY A 458 -11.00 -5.51 -12.57
C GLY A 458 -12.13 -5.40 -13.60
N PHE A 459 -12.04 -4.38 -14.45
CA PHE A 459 -13.01 -4.12 -15.53
C PHE A 459 -13.18 -5.35 -16.45
N VAL A 460 -12.18 -5.69 -17.27
CA VAL A 460 -12.28 -6.82 -18.21
C VAL A 460 -12.40 -8.16 -17.46
N GLY A 461 -11.64 -8.33 -16.37
CA GLY A 461 -11.58 -9.56 -15.60
C GLY A 461 -12.95 -10.00 -15.08
N SER A 462 -13.76 -9.07 -14.55
CA SER A 462 -15.07 -9.43 -14.00
C SER A 462 -16.05 -9.92 -15.07
N HIS A 463 -16.02 -9.35 -16.28
CA HIS A 463 -16.82 -9.83 -17.42
C HIS A 463 -16.35 -11.21 -17.90
N LEU A 464 -15.04 -11.46 -17.89
CA LEU A 464 -14.49 -12.78 -18.19
C LEU A 464 -14.94 -13.82 -17.17
N VAL A 465 -14.90 -13.49 -15.88
CA VAL A 465 -15.38 -14.37 -14.80
C VAL A 465 -16.86 -14.73 -15.00
N ASP A 466 -17.71 -13.77 -15.33
CA ASP A 466 -19.13 -14.02 -15.61
C ASP A 466 -19.32 -15.01 -16.77
N LYS A 467 -18.54 -14.87 -17.84
CA LYS A 467 -18.60 -15.78 -18.99
C LYS A 467 -18.12 -17.20 -18.63
N LEU A 468 -17.06 -17.32 -17.84
CA LEU A 468 -16.52 -18.63 -17.43
C LEU A 468 -17.46 -19.34 -16.44
N ILE A 469 -18.02 -18.62 -15.46
CA ILE A 469 -19.01 -19.18 -14.53
C ILE A 469 -20.28 -19.64 -15.27
N SER A 470 -20.75 -18.86 -16.24
CA SER A 470 -21.93 -19.23 -17.06
C SER A 470 -21.65 -20.38 -18.02
N ARG A 471 -20.40 -20.57 -18.46
CA ARG A 471 -19.95 -21.76 -19.20
C ARG A 471 -19.96 -23.03 -18.35
N GLY A 472 -19.99 -22.89 -17.03
CA GLY A 472 -20.06 -24.00 -16.07
C GLY A 472 -18.73 -24.34 -15.42
N ASP A 473 -17.69 -23.54 -15.61
CA ASP A 473 -16.36 -23.77 -15.02
C ASP A 473 -16.30 -23.37 -13.54
N GLU A 474 -15.29 -23.91 -12.84
CA GLU A 474 -14.88 -23.46 -11.51
C GLU A 474 -13.87 -22.32 -11.66
N VAL A 475 -14.20 -21.13 -11.15
CA VAL A 475 -13.39 -19.93 -11.35
C VAL A 475 -12.86 -19.42 -10.01
N ILE A 476 -11.53 -19.33 -9.94
CA ILE A 476 -10.79 -18.71 -8.84
C ILE A 476 -10.33 -17.33 -9.31
N VAL A 477 -10.79 -16.28 -8.63
CA VAL A 477 -10.27 -14.93 -8.86
C VAL A 477 -9.14 -14.66 -7.89
N VAL A 478 -8.01 -14.18 -8.42
CA VAL A 478 -6.87 -13.68 -7.64
C VAL A 478 -6.75 -12.18 -7.87
N ASP A 479 -6.99 -11.37 -6.84
CA ASP A 479 -6.94 -9.91 -6.97
C ASP A 479 -6.50 -9.25 -5.66
N ASN A 480 -5.66 -8.21 -5.72
CA ASN A 480 -5.24 -7.44 -4.56
C ASN A 480 -6.13 -6.19 -4.31
N PHE A 481 -7.09 -5.94 -5.21
CA PHE A 481 -7.98 -4.77 -5.25
C PHE A 481 -7.26 -3.43 -5.40
N PHE A 482 -6.08 -3.42 -6.02
CA PHE A 482 -5.35 -2.17 -6.29
C PHE A 482 -6.17 -1.22 -7.19
N THR A 483 -6.70 -1.74 -8.29
CA THR A 483 -7.69 -1.04 -9.16
C THR A 483 -9.00 -1.81 -9.33
N GLY A 484 -9.00 -3.12 -9.01
CA GLY A 484 -10.19 -3.96 -8.98
C GLY A 484 -11.13 -3.58 -7.84
N ARG A 485 -12.38 -4.03 -7.94
CA ARG A 485 -13.45 -3.71 -6.98
C ARG A 485 -14.24 -4.97 -6.63
N LYS A 486 -14.51 -5.17 -5.33
CA LYS A 486 -15.26 -6.35 -4.87
C LYS A 486 -16.69 -6.36 -5.41
N GLU A 487 -17.26 -5.17 -5.62
CA GLU A 487 -18.61 -4.96 -6.15
C GLU A 487 -18.77 -5.56 -7.56
N ASN A 488 -17.69 -5.62 -8.35
CA ASN A 488 -17.71 -6.21 -9.69
C ASN A 488 -17.97 -7.72 -9.67
N LEU A 489 -17.83 -8.38 -8.52
CA LEU A 489 -17.98 -9.82 -8.33
C LEU A 489 -19.05 -10.16 -7.28
N ALA A 490 -19.71 -9.16 -6.70
CA ALA A 490 -20.58 -9.36 -5.54
C ALA A 490 -21.74 -10.32 -5.82
N HIS A 491 -22.26 -10.32 -7.05
CA HIS A 491 -23.32 -11.22 -7.51
C HIS A 491 -22.90 -12.69 -7.61
N LEU A 492 -21.61 -13.00 -7.49
CA LEU A 492 -21.07 -14.37 -7.53
C LEU A 492 -20.84 -14.97 -6.14
N PHE A 493 -20.91 -14.17 -5.07
CA PHE A 493 -20.73 -14.71 -3.71
C PHE A 493 -21.82 -15.72 -3.35
N GLY A 494 -21.38 -16.89 -2.88
CA GLY A 494 -22.26 -18.03 -2.59
C GLY A 494 -22.44 -19.00 -3.77
N ASN A 495 -21.94 -18.68 -4.96
CA ASN A 495 -21.88 -19.65 -6.05
C ASN A 495 -20.80 -20.71 -5.73
N PRO A 496 -21.12 -22.02 -5.69
CA PRO A 496 -20.17 -23.06 -5.32
C PRO A 496 -19.00 -23.23 -6.29
N ARG A 497 -19.10 -22.68 -7.51
CA ARG A 497 -18.05 -22.69 -8.52
C ARG A 497 -17.18 -21.43 -8.52
N PHE A 498 -17.38 -20.53 -7.56
CA PHE A 498 -16.66 -19.26 -7.50
C PHE A 498 -15.86 -19.15 -6.20
N GLU A 499 -14.58 -18.84 -6.33
CA GLU A 499 -13.68 -18.54 -5.22
C GLU A 499 -12.98 -17.20 -5.46
N LEU A 500 -12.80 -16.42 -4.40
CA LEU A 500 -12.09 -15.14 -4.45
C LEU A 500 -10.95 -15.15 -3.44
N ILE A 501 -9.72 -15.07 -3.94
CA ILE A 501 -8.50 -15.01 -3.15
C ILE A 501 -7.94 -13.58 -3.22
N ARG A 502 -7.93 -12.89 -2.08
CA ARG A 502 -7.25 -11.59 -1.97
C ARG A 502 -5.74 -11.82 -1.91
N HIS A 503 -5.05 -11.68 -3.03
CA HIS A 503 -3.63 -11.99 -3.15
C HIS A 503 -2.97 -11.15 -4.25
N ASP A 504 -1.71 -10.76 -4.03
CA ASP A 504 -0.89 -10.06 -5.01
C ASP A 504 -0.03 -11.05 -5.78
N VAL A 505 -0.14 -11.05 -7.12
CA VAL A 505 0.57 -12.00 -7.98
C VAL A 505 2.10 -11.88 -7.90
N VAL A 506 2.64 -10.78 -7.37
CA VAL A 506 4.09 -10.66 -7.10
C VAL A 506 4.57 -11.65 -6.05
N GLU A 507 3.66 -12.13 -5.20
CA GLU A 507 3.92 -13.21 -4.26
C GLU A 507 3.54 -14.56 -4.89
N PRO A 508 4.34 -15.63 -4.69
CA PRO A 508 4.00 -16.95 -5.18
C PRO A 508 2.67 -17.47 -4.61
N ILE A 509 1.92 -18.21 -5.43
CA ILE A 509 0.69 -18.90 -5.01
C ILE A 509 0.70 -20.34 -5.54
N LEU A 510 0.22 -21.27 -4.71
CA LEU A 510 0.09 -22.67 -5.07
C LEU A 510 -1.40 -23.00 -5.25
N LEU A 511 -1.82 -23.18 -6.51
CA LEU A 511 -3.16 -23.62 -6.89
C LEU A 511 -3.06 -24.81 -7.85
N GLU A 512 -4.09 -25.65 -7.88
CA GLU A 512 -4.24 -26.73 -8.88
C GLU A 512 -5.30 -26.29 -9.90
N VAL A 513 -4.88 -25.94 -11.12
CA VAL A 513 -5.75 -25.31 -12.12
C VAL A 513 -5.39 -25.83 -13.52
N ASP A 514 -6.37 -25.81 -14.42
CA ASP A 514 -6.17 -26.24 -15.82
C ASP A 514 -5.83 -25.05 -16.75
N GLN A 515 -6.35 -23.85 -16.44
CA GLN A 515 -6.14 -22.65 -17.24
C GLN A 515 -5.87 -21.42 -16.35
N ILE A 516 -4.99 -20.54 -16.83
CA ILE A 516 -4.63 -19.27 -16.20
C ILE A 516 -4.90 -18.14 -17.17
N TYR A 517 -5.86 -17.27 -16.86
CA TYR A 517 -6.03 -15.98 -17.52
C TYR A 517 -5.34 -14.90 -16.69
N HIS A 518 -4.20 -14.42 -17.17
CA HIS A 518 -3.38 -13.45 -16.46
C HIS A 518 -3.73 -12.01 -16.86
N LEU A 519 -4.63 -11.37 -16.10
CA LEU A 519 -5.09 -9.98 -16.31
C LEU A 519 -4.56 -8.98 -15.27
N ALA A 520 -3.98 -9.45 -14.16
CA ALA A 520 -3.42 -8.59 -13.12
C ALA A 520 -2.26 -7.73 -13.66
N CYS A 521 -2.50 -6.43 -13.88
CA CYS A 521 -1.43 -5.47 -14.20
C CYS A 521 -1.89 -4.00 -14.15
N PRO A 522 -1.44 -3.23 -13.16
CA PRO A 522 -1.40 -1.78 -13.25
C PRO A 522 -0.02 -1.24 -13.72
N ALA A 523 1.10 -1.83 -13.29
CA ALA A 523 2.48 -1.41 -13.61
C ALA A 523 3.53 -2.43 -13.11
N SER A 524 4.83 -2.11 -13.24
CA SER A 524 5.94 -2.76 -12.52
C SER A 524 5.77 -2.63 -10.98
N PRO A 525 6.07 -3.65 -10.14
CA PRO A 525 6.72 -4.94 -10.44
C PRO A 525 5.78 -6.06 -10.96
N THR A 526 4.46 -5.85 -10.92
CA THR A 526 3.43 -6.85 -11.30
C THR A 526 3.69 -7.49 -12.66
N ASN A 527 4.06 -6.69 -13.66
CA ASN A 527 4.31 -7.17 -15.03
C ASN A 527 5.44 -8.21 -15.13
N VAL A 528 6.46 -8.12 -14.27
CA VAL A 528 7.63 -9.01 -14.34
C VAL A 528 7.49 -10.15 -13.36
N MET A 529 7.43 -9.83 -12.06
CA MET A 529 7.38 -10.85 -11.00
C MET A 529 6.05 -11.60 -10.99
N GLY A 530 4.94 -10.90 -11.24
CA GLY A 530 3.62 -11.53 -11.34
C GLY A 530 3.53 -12.51 -12.50
N THR A 531 4.03 -12.11 -13.67
CA THR A 531 4.09 -13.00 -14.84
C THR A 531 4.99 -14.21 -14.57
N LEU A 532 6.18 -14.01 -13.97
CA LEU A 532 7.08 -15.10 -13.58
C LEU A 532 6.42 -16.12 -12.65
N ASN A 533 5.74 -15.64 -11.59
CA ASN A 533 5.07 -16.51 -10.63
C ASN A 533 3.93 -17.30 -11.27
N MET A 534 3.12 -16.67 -12.13
CA MET A 534 2.00 -17.36 -12.79
C MET A 534 2.46 -18.31 -13.89
N LEU A 535 3.56 -18.02 -14.59
CA LEU A 535 4.21 -18.97 -15.49
C LEU A 535 4.83 -20.14 -14.73
N GLY A 536 5.44 -19.88 -13.57
CA GLY A 536 5.94 -20.91 -12.67
C GLY A 536 4.82 -21.82 -12.15
N LEU A 537 3.66 -21.25 -11.82
CA LEU A 537 2.44 -21.98 -11.49
C LEU A 537 1.98 -22.84 -12.68
N ALA A 538 1.85 -22.25 -13.87
CA ALA A 538 1.44 -22.95 -15.09
C ALA A 538 2.34 -24.15 -15.38
N LYS A 539 3.67 -23.94 -15.31
CA LYS A 539 4.66 -25.00 -15.45
C LYS A 539 4.47 -26.12 -14.43
N ARG A 540 4.23 -25.77 -13.16
CA ARG A 540 4.13 -26.76 -12.06
C ARG A 540 2.93 -27.69 -12.24
N VAL A 541 1.78 -27.16 -12.65
CA VAL A 541 0.52 -27.91 -12.72
C VAL A 541 0.10 -28.30 -14.14
N GLY A 542 0.89 -27.93 -15.15
CA GLY A 542 0.57 -28.18 -16.56
C GLY A 542 -0.59 -27.33 -17.07
N ALA A 543 -0.83 -26.15 -16.49
CA ALA A 543 -1.92 -25.29 -16.92
C ALA A 543 -1.57 -24.54 -18.22
N ARG A 544 -2.58 -24.32 -19.07
CA ARG A 544 -2.48 -23.40 -20.22
C ARG A 544 -2.52 -21.96 -19.71
N PHE A 545 -1.61 -21.12 -20.19
CA PHE A 545 -1.42 -19.75 -19.73
C PHE A 545 -1.75 -18.73 -20.83
N LEU A 546 -2.68 -17.81 -20.55
CA LEU A 546 -2.97 -16.67 -21.42
C LEU A 546 -2.49 -15.39 -20.76
N LEU A 547 -1.57 -14.70 -21.44
CA LEU A 547 -1.14 -13.35 -21.11
C LEU A 547 -2.03 -12.32 -21.78
N THR A 548 -2.58 -11.40 -20.99
CA THR A 548 -3.15 -10.16 -21.55
C THR A 548 -2.05 -9.11 -21.70
N SER A 549 -1.54 -9.01 -22.92
CA SER A 549 -0.67 -7.94 -23.37
C SER A 549 -1.50 -6.74 -23.84
N THR A 550 -0.87 -5.80 -24.53
CA THR A 550 -1.46 -4.50 -24.87
C THR A 550 -0.96 -4.02 -26.22
N SER A 551 -1.76 -3.20 -26.90
CA SER A 551 -1.31 -2.44 -28.08
C SER A 551 -0.17 -1.46 -27.79
N GLU A 552 0.09 -1.11 -26.52
CA GLU A 552 1.23 -0.25 -26.15
C GLU A 552 2.60 -0.91 -26.40
N VAL A 553 2.67 -2.24 -26.58
CA VAL A 553 3.93 -2.90 -26.97
C VAL A 553 4.42 -2.44 -28.35
N TYR A 554 3.53 -1.83 -29.16
CA TYR A 554 3.84 -1.20 -30.43
C TYR A 554 4.35 0.25 -30.29
N GLY A 555 4.15 0.89 -29.14
CA GLY A 555 4.59 2.26 -28.84
C GLY A 555 3.93 3.33 -29.70
N ASP A 556 4.75 4.22 -30.27
CA ASP A 556 4.37 5.19 -31.31
C ASP A 556 4.68 4.60 -32.69
N PRO A 557 3.72 3.88 -33.30
CA PRO A 557 4.02 2.95 -34.38
C PRO A 557 4.38 3.67 -35.69
N LEU A 558 5.40 3.16 -36.36
CA LEU A 558 5.80 3.60 -37.71
C LEU A 558 5.04 2.87 -38.83
N GLU A 559 4.23 1.86 -38.47
CA GLU A 559 3.40 1.06 -39.38
C GLU A 559 1.91 1.23 -39.05
N HIS A 560 1.05 1.22 -40.08
CA HIS A 560 -0.40 1.34 -39.92
C HIS A 560 -1.16 0.55 -41.01
N PRO A 561 -2.07 -0.38 -40.66
CA PRO A 561 -2.42 -0.84 -39.30
C PRO A 561 -1.27 -1.61 -38.62
N GLN A 562 -1.36 -1.77 -37.30
CA GLN A 562 -0.36 -2.52 -36.54
C GLN A 562 -0.66 -4.02 -36.63
N LYS A 563 0.26 -4.78 -37.24
CA LYS A 563 0.23 -6.24 -37.34
C LYS A 563 0.99 -6.88 -36.17
N GLU A 564 0.74 -8.16 -35.89
CA GLU A 564 1.45 -8.90 -34.84
C GLU A 564 2.96 -9.04 -35.11
N THR A 565 3.37 -8.99 -36.39
CA THR A 565 4.77 -9.05 -36.82
C THR A 565 5.57 -7.79 -36.52
N TYR A 566 4.90 -6.65 -36.27
CA TYR A 566 5.59 -5.39 -35.97
C TYR A 566 6.23 -5.42 -34.58
N TRP A 567 7.48 -4.99 -34.47
CA TRP A 567 8.26 -5.05 -33.23
C TRP A 567 7.97 -3.89 -32.25
N GLY A 568 7.35 -2.82 -32.73
CA GLY A 568 7.07 -1.62 -31.95
C GLY A 568 8.20 -0.59 -31.99
N ASN A 569 7.82 0.66 -31.74
CA ASN A 569 8.72 1.80 -31.58
C ASN A 569 8.44 2.42 -30.20
N VAL A 570 9.14 1.91 -29.19
CA VAL A 570 8.88 2.19 -27.76
C VAL A 570 10.12 2.83 -27.16
N ASN A 571 9.94 3.90 -26.39
CA ASN A 571 11.00 4.49 -25.58
C ASN A 571 11.16 3.67 -24.29
N PRO A 572 12.33 3.09 -23.99
CA PRO A 572 12.50 2.22 -22.82
C PRO A 572 12.69 2.97 -21.48
N ILE A 573 12.89 4.30 -21.51
CA ILE A 573 13.14 5.12 -20.31
C ILE A 573 12.16 6.28 -20.14
N GLY A 574 11.12 6.35 -20.97
CA GLY A 574 10.06 7.34 -20.87
C GLY A 574 9.13 7.10 -19.67
N GLU A 575 8.28 8.07 -19.37
CA GLU A 575 7.36 8.01 -18.21
C GLU A 575 6.39 6.82 -18.27
N ARG A 576 6.05 6.35 -19.49
CA ARG A 576 5.16 5.21 -19.75
C ARG A 576 5.87 3.86 -19.75
N SER A 577 7.21 3.84 -19.78
CA SER A 577 8.00 2.61 -19.99
C SER A 577 7.77 1.56 -18.90
N CYS A 578 7.41 1.95 -17.68
CA CYS A 578 7.09 0.99 -16.61
C CYS A 578 5.93 0.04 -16.97
N TYR A 579 5.00 0.49 -17.82
CA TYR A 579 3.91 -0.31 -18.35
C TYR A 579 4.30 -0.95 -19.68
N ASP A 580 4.82 -0.14 -20.62
CA ASP A 580 5.12 -0.57 -22.00
C ASP A 580 6.21 -1.65 -22.03
N GLU A 581 7.37 -1.39 -21.40
CA GLU A 581 8.46 -2.37 -21.29
C GLU A 581 8.10 -3.51 -20.34
N GLY A 582 7.27 -3.24 -19.33
CA GLY A 582 6.74 -4.29 -18.47
C GLY A 582 5.95 -5.35 -19.26
N LYS A 583 5.05 -4.92 -20.15
CA LYS A 583 4.26 -5.82 -21.00
C LYS A 583 5.08 -6.47 -22.09
N ARG A 584 6.04 -5.77 -22.70
CA ARG A 584 7.02 -6.36 -23.63
C ARG A 584 7.84 -7.46 -22.96
N THR A 585 8.33 -7.21 -21.75
CA THR A 585 9.05 -8.21 -20.95
C THR A 585 8.17 -9.40 -20.60
N ALA A 586 6.89 -9.18 -20.26
CA ALA A 586 5.95 -10.27 -19.99
C ALA A 586 5.73 -11.18 -21.22
N GLU A 587 5.66 -10.62 -22.43
CA GLU A 587 5.61 -11.43 -23.66
C GLU A 587 6.88 -12.28 -23.84
N THR A 588 8.05 -11.69 -23.60
CA THR A 588 9.34 -12.39 -23.65
C THR A 588 9.35 -13.58 -22.69
N LEU A 589 8.99 -13.35 -21.42
CA LEU A 589 8.93 -14.38 -20.38
C LEU A 589 7.99 -15.52 -20.76
N ALA A 590 6.80 -15.20 -21.28
CA ALA A 590 5.83 -16.20 -21.68
C ALA A 590 6.37 -17.07 -22.83
N MET A 591 7.02 -16.46 -23.82
CA MET A 591 7.63 -17.19 -24.92
C MET A 591 8.89 -17.98 -24.50
N ASP A 592 9.64 -17.52 -23.51
CA ASP A 592 10.76 -18.28 -22.93
C ASP A 592 10.29 -19.52 -22.18
N TYR A 593 9.21 -19.42 -21.40
CA TYR A 593 8.61 -20.60 -20.75
C TYR A 593 8.02 -21.58 -21.77
N HIS A 594 7.45 -21.09 -22.87
CA HIS A 594 7.01 -21.96 -23.96
C HIS A 594 8.19 -22.72 -24.59
N ARG A 595 9.28 -22.04 -24.96
CA ARG A 595 10.44 -22.67 -25.61
C ARG A 595 11.28 -23.55 -24.67
N GLY A 596 11.38 -23.17 -23.40
CA GLY A 596 12.31 -23.78 -22.44
C GLY A 596 11.64 -24.75 -21.46
N ALA A 597 10.32 -24.76 -21.36
CA ALA A 597 9.57 -25.59 -20.41
C ALA A 597 8.25 -26.13 -20.95
N ASP A 598 8.02 -26.05 -22.27
CA ASP A 598 6.82 -26.54 -22.98
C ASP A 598 5.49 -26.06 -22.38
N VAL A 599 5.49 -24.89 -21.72
CA VAL A 599 4.24 -24.31 -21.22
C VAL A 599 3.40 -23.86 -22.41
N GLU A 600 2.14 -24.28 -22.44
CA GLU A 600 1.19 -23.82 -23.46
C GLU A 600 0.82 -22.36 -23.20
N VAL A 601 1.29 -21.46 -24.05
CA VAL A 601 1.11 -20.01 -23.90
C VAL A 601 0.24 -19.44 -25.00
N ARG A 602 -0.59 -18.46 -24.62
CA ARG A 602 -1.40 -17.61 -25.51
C ARG A 602 -1.13 -16.14 -25.17
N ILE A 603 -0.99 -15.27 -26.17
CA ILE A 603 -0.72 -13.84 -25.95
C ILE A 603 -1.78 -13.02 -26.67
N ALA A 604 -2.58 -12.27 -25.91
CA ALA A 604 -3.55 -11.33 -26.46
C ALA A 604 -2.99 -9.91 -26.40
N ARG A 605 -2.71 -9.27 -27.53
CA ARG A 605 -2.37 -7.84 -27.60
C ARG A 605 -3.67 -7.04 -27.70
N ILE A 606 -4.11 -6.53 -26.56
CA ILE A 606 -5.42 -5.90 -26.41
C ILE A 606 -5.38 -4.44 -26.83
N PHE A 607 -6.31 -4.03 -27.68
CA PHE A 607 -6.54 -2.63 -28.06
C PHE A 607 -7.59 -1.98 -27.16
N ASN A 608 -7.76 -0.66 -27.30
CA ASN A 608 -8.64 0.14 -26.45
C ASN A 608 -10.04 -0.48 -26.32
N THR A 609 -10.39 -0.85 -25.09
CA THR A 609 -11.64 -1.53 -24.75
C THR A 609 -12.46 -0.69 -23.78
N TYR A 610 -13.78 -0.63 -23.98
CA TYR A 610 -14.73 0.12 -23.15
C TYR A 610 -15.98 -0.71 -22.81
N GLY A 611 -16.72 -0.31 -21.77
CA GLY A 611 -17.94 -1.01 -21.35
C GLY A 611 -18.30 -0.78 -19.87
N PRO A 612 -19.39 -1.43 -19.39
CA PRO A 612 -19.79 -1.42 -17.98
C PRO A 612 -18.67 -1.85 -17.02
N ARG A 613 -18.68 -1.40 -15.76
CA ARG A 613 -17.65 -1.66 -14.72
C ARG A 613 -16.28 -1.01 -14.97
N MET A 614 -16.09 -0.32 -16.09
CA MET A 614 -14.93 0.56 -16.28
C MET A 614 -14.93 1.65 -15.20
N CYS A 615 -13.74 2.08 -14.76
CA CYS A 615 -13.64 3.12 -13.74
C CYS A 615 -14.14 4.46 -14.30
N LEU A 616 -14.88 5.24 -13.50
CA LEU A 616 -15.42 6.54 -13.93
C LEU A 616 -14.31 7.53 -14.27
N ASP A 617 -13.26 7.54 -13.46
CA ASP A 617 -12.10 8.43 -13.59
C ASP A 617 -10.87 7.66 -14.09
N ASP A 618 -11.10 6.70 -14.98
CA ASP A 618 -10.07 5.84 -15.58
C ASP A 618 -9.02 6.63 -16.41
N GLY A 619 -9.34 7.85 -16.84
CA GLY A 619 -8.45 8.73 -17.57
C GLY A 619 -8.42 8.49 -19.09
N ARG A 620 -8.99 7.37 -19.58
CA ARG A 620 -9.19 7.13 -21.02
C ARG A 620 -10.31 8.02 -21.60
N VAL A 621 -10.23 8.29 -22.90
CA VAL A 621 -11.11 9.26 -23.58
C VAL A 621 -12.61 8.92 -23.50
N VAL A 622 -12.99 7.63 -23.66
CA VAL A 622 -14.40 7.21 -23.61
C VAL A 622 -15.00 7.43 -22.22
N SER A 623 -14.30 7.02 -21.16
CA SER A 623 -14.75 7.24 -19.77
C SER A 623 -14.80 8.73 -19.43
N ASN A 624 -13.81 9.52 -19.86
CA ASN A 624 -13.79 10.96 -19.59
C ASN A 624 -14.95 11.68 -20.26
N PHE A 625 -15.22 11.41 -21.54
CA PHE A 625 -16.34 12.05 -22.24
C PHE A 625 -17.68 11.65 -21.64
N VAL A 626 -17.90 10.36 -21.36
CA VAL A 626 -19.12 9.88 -20.72
C VAL A 626 -19.30 10.52 -19.35
N ALA A 627 -18.25 10.57 -18.52
CA ALA A 627 -18.32 11.16 -17.19
C ALA A 627 -18.53 12.68 -17.24
N GLN A 628 -17.85 13.39 -18.15
CA GLN A 628 -18.03 14.83 -18.37
C GLN A 628 -19.46 15.14 -18.80
N ALA A 629 -19.99 14.42 -19.78
CA ALA A 629 -21.36 14.60 -20.26
C ALA A 629 -22.40 14.30 -19.16
N ILE A 630 -22.26 13.21 -18.39
CA ILE A 630 -23.16 12.91 -17.27
C ILE A 630 -23.09 14.00 -16.19
N ARG A 631 -21.91 14.54 -15.90
CA ARG A 631 -21.68 15.61 -14.91
C ARG A 631 -22.02 17.02 -15.45
N LYS A 632 -22.57 17.13 -16.67
CA LYS A 632 -22.85 18.41 -17.36
C LYS A 632 -21.62 19.32 -17.48
N GLN A 633 -20.45 18.72 -17.67
CA GLN A 633 -19.18 19.40 -17.93
C GLN A 633 -18.87 19.35 -19.44
N PRO A 634 -18.15 20.36 -19.99
CA PRO A 634 -17.72 20.30 -21.39
C PRO A 634 -16.83 19.09 -21.68
N MET A 635 -17.11 18.38 -22.78
CA MET A 635 -16.25 17.30 -23.26
C MET A 635 -14.96 17.87 -23.84
N THR A 636 -13.82 17.47 -23.29
CA THR A 636 -12.53 18.08 -23.62
C THR A 636 -11.84 17.37 -24.78
N VAL A 637 -11.89 17.94 -25.98
CA VAL A 637 -11.17 17.42 -27.15
C VAL A 637 -9.80 18.10 -27.27
N TYR A 638 -8.73 17.33 -27.30
CA TYR A 638 -7.38 17.86 -27.49
C TYR A 638 -7.05 17.95 -28.99
N GLY A 639 -6.40 19.04 -29.41
CA GLY A 639 -6.08 19.29 -30.81
C GLY A 639 -7.30 19.70 -31.65
N ASP A 640 -7.34 19.30 -32.91
CA ASP A 640 -8.45 19.57 -33.83
C ASP A 640 -9.54 18.47 -33.82
N GLY A 641 -9.33 17.42 -33.02
CA GLY A 641 -10.26 16.31 -32.86
C GLY A 641 -10.30 15.31 -34.02
N LYS A 642 -9.42 15.45 -35.03
CA LYS A 642 -9.36 14.55 -36.20
C LYS A 642 -8.50 13.31 -35.97
N GLN A 643 -7.79 13.23 -34.84
CA GLN A 643 -7.02 12.04 -34.48
C GLN A 643 -7.97 10.85 -34.30
N THR A 644 -7.57 9.69 -34.84
CA THR A 644 -8.40 8.49 -34.83
C THR A 644 -7.98 7.53 -33.72
N ARG A 645 -8.98 6.82 -33.17
CA ARG A 645 -8.80 5.68 -32.27
C ARG A 645 -9.77 4.58 -32.64
N SER A 646 -9.39 3.36 -32.32
CA SER A 646 -10.25 2.18 -32.36
C SER A 646 -10.85 1.92 -30.98
N PHE A 647 -12.12 1.51 -30.91
CA PHE A 647 -12.79 1.19 -29.64
C PHE A 647 -13.52 -0.16 -29.74
N GLN A 648 -13.13 -1.07 -28.88
CA GLN A 648 -13.70 -2.42 -28.77
C GLN A 648 -14.64 -2.50 -27.56
N TYR A 649 -15.80 -3.13 -27.73
CA TYR A 649 -16.70 -3.38 -26.60
C TYR A 649 -16.22 -4.58 -25.77
N VAL A 650 -16.37 -4.52 -24.45
CA VAL A 650 -15.80 -5.51 -23.52
C VAL A 650 -16.25 -6.95 -23.77
N SER A 651 -17.50 -7.18 -24.19
CA SER A 651 -17.97 -8.56 -24.46
C SER A 651 -17.26 -9.17 -25.67
N ASP A 652 -16.99 -8.37 -26.71
CA ASP A 652 -16.23 -8.83 -27.88
C ASP A 652 -14.81 -9.22 -27.47
N LEU A 653 -14.16 -8.43 -26.60
CA LEU A 653 -12.84 -8.77 -26.07
C LEU A 653 -12.87 -10.09 -25.30
N VAL A 654 -13.84 -10.25 -24.39
CA VAL A 654 -13.98 -11.46 -23.58
C VAL A 654 -14.20 -12.69 -24.47
N ASP A 655 -14.99 -12.57 -25.55
CA ASP A 655 -15.16 -13.64 -26.54
C ASP A 655 -13.84 -13.99 -27.23
N GLY A 656 -13.03 -12.98 -27.58
CA GLY A 656 -11.73 -13.18 -28.21
C GLY A 656 -10.71 -13.82 -27.27
N LEU A 657 -10.70 -13.45 -25.99
CA LEU A 657 -9.85 -14.07 -24.97
C LEU A 657 -10.16 -15.55 -24.78
N VAL A 658 -11.46 -15.90 -24.71
CA VAL A 658 -11.88 -17.30 -24.60
C VAL A 658 -11.54 -18.05 -25.88
N ALA A 659 -11.83 -17.51 -27.07
CA ALA A 659 -11.48 -18.16 -28.34
C ALA A 659 -9.97 -18.41 -28.47
N LEU A 660 -9.14 -17.45 -28.05
CA LEU A 660 -7.69 -17.58 -28.06
C LEU A 660 -7.18 -18.64 -27.06
N MET A 661 -7.73 -18.67 -25.84
CA MET A 661 -7.36 -19.68 -24.85
C MET A 661 -7.66 -21.10 -25.35
N GLU A 662 -8.79 -21.28 -26.03
CA GLU A 662 -9.25 -22.58 -26.52
C GLU A 662 -8.54 -23.01 -27.81
N GLY A 663 -8.01 -22.07 -28.59
CA GLY A 663 -7.26 -22.36 -29.80
C GLY A 663 -5.91 -23.03 -29.54
N GLU A 664 -5.33 -23.60 -30.60
CA GLU A 664 -4.05 -24.34 -30.57
C GLU A 664 -2.84 -23.48 -30.98
N HIS A 665 -3.06 -22.18 -31.23
CA HIS A 665 -2.04 -21.31 -31.79
C HIS A 665 -1.15 -20.68 -30.72
N VAL A 666 0.16 -20.76 -30.94
CA VAL A 666 1.17 -20.09 -30.12
C VAL A 666 1.47 -18.68 -30.66
N GLY A 667 1.75 -17.75 -29.75
CA GLY A 667 2.20 -16.40 -30.07
C GLY A 667 1.10 -15.32 -29.97
N PRO A 668 1.43 -14.08 -30.37
CA PRO A 668 0.53 -12.94 -30.18
C PRO A 668 -0.62 -12.92 -31.19
N PHE A 669 -1.77 -12.45 -30.72
CA PHE A 669 -2.96 -12.12 -31.49
C PHE A 669 -3.45 -10.72 -31.12
N ASN A 670 -3.72 -9.89 -32.10
CA ASN A 670 -4.39 -8.61 -31.89
C ASN A 670 -5.88 -8.85 -31.63
N LEU A 671 -6.34 -8.41 -30.46
CA LEU A 671 -7.76 -8.36 -30.11
C LEU A 671 -8.17 -6.89 -30.00
N GLY A 672 -8.97 -6.45 -30.96
CA GLY A 672 -9.35 -5.06 -31.11
C GLY A 672 -10.44 -4.86 -32.15
N ASN A 673 -10.89 -3.62 -32.31
CA ASN A 673 -11.83 -3.23 -33.35
C ASN A 673 -11.11 -2.44 -34.46
N PRO A 674 -11.11 -2.90 -35.73
CA PRO A 674 -10.46 -2.16 -36.81
C PRO A 674 -11.24 -0.91 -37.23
N GLY A 675 -12.47 -0.71 -36.75
CA GLY A 675 -13.24 0.52 -36.95
C GLY A 675 -12.59 1.70 -36.23
N GLU A 676 -12.17 2.70 -37.01
CA GLU A 676 -11.59 3.94 -36.49
C GLU A 676 -12.67 5.01 -36.33
N PHE A 677 -12.55 5.79 -35.25
CA PHE A 677 -13.37 6.95 -34.95
C PHE A 677 -12.46 8.13 -34.67
N THR A 678 -12.77 9.28 -35.23
CA THR A 678 -12.20 10.56 -34.81
C THR A 678 -12.66 10.90 -33.40
N MET A 679 -11.92 11.74 -32.68
CA MET A 679 -12.35 12.21 -31.36
C MET A 679 -13.63 13.03 -31.42
N LEU A 680 -13.86 13.73 -32.54
CA LEU A 680 -15.12 14.43 -32.79
C LEU A 680 -16.28 13.46 -32.98
N GLU A 681 -16.13 12.42 -33.79
CA GLU A 681 -17.18 11.40 -33.95
C GLU A 681 -17.51 10.73 -32.61
N LEU A 682 -16.50 10.43 -31.79
CA LEU A 682 -16.72 9.91 -30.44
C LEU A 682 -17.50 10.91 -29.57
N ALA A 683 -17.10 12.19 -29.55
CA ALA A 683 -17.76 13.22 -28.76
C ALA A 683 -19.23 13.42 -29.19
N GLU A 684 -19.51 13.42 -30.49
CA GLU A 684 -20.88 13.53 -31.02
C GLU A 684 -21.72 12.29 -30.65
N VAL A 685 -21.17 11.07 -30.77
CA VAL A 685 -21.89 9.86 -30.33
C VAL A 685 -22.20 9.89 -28.82
N VAL A 686 -21.27 10.39 -28.00
CA VAL A 686 -21.49 10.57 -26.55
C VAL A 686 -22.58 11.62 -26.30
N LYS A 687 -22.53 12.74 -27.01
CA LYS A 687 -23.53 13.82 -26.93
C LYS A 687 -24.93 13.32 -27.29
N GLU A 688 -25.07 12.62 -28.41
CA GLU A 688 -26.34 11.99 -28.85
C GLU A 688 -26.87 10.99 -27.81
N THR A 689 -25.97 10.24 -27.16
CA THR A 689 -26.36 9.18 -26.21
C THR A 689 -26.76 9.71 -24.83
N ILE A 690 -26.12 10.79 -24.37
CA ILE A 690 -26.22 11.25 -22.97
C ILE A 690 -27.03 12.52 -22.84
N ASP A 691 -26.63 13.57 -23.55
CA ASP A 691 -27.21 14.91 -23.49
C ASP A 691 -26.86 15.69 -24.77
N SER A 692 -27.86 15.87 -25.63
CA SER A 692 -27.71 16.62 -26.90
C SER A 692 -27.26 18.07 -26.72
N SER A 693 -27.37 18.64 -25.50
CA SER A 693 -26.91 20.00 -25.18
C SER A 693 -25.45 20.06 -24.70
N ALA A 694 -24.78 18.91 -24.52
CA ALA A 694 -23.40 18.87 -24.07
C ALA A 694 -22.46 19.63 -25.03
N THR A 695 -21.62 20.48 -24.46
CA THR A 695 -20.67 21.31 -25.21
C THR A 695 -19.32 20.62 -25.36
N ILE A 696 -18.65 20.83 -26.48
CA ILE A 696 -17.29 20.35 -26.73
C ILE A 696 -16.32 21.52 -26.56
N GLU A 697 -15.28 21.35 -25.75
CA GLU A 697 -14.21 22.34 -25.52
C GLU A 697 -12.91 21.82 -26.14
N PHE A 698 -12.27 22.65 -26.97
CA PHE A 698 -10.97 22.32 -27.57
C PHE A 698 -9.82 22.79 -26.70
N ARG A 699 -8.81 21.93 -26.50
CA ARG A 699 -7.57 22.26 -25.77
C ARG A 699 -6.33 21.96 -26.60
N PRO A 700 -5.19 22.64 -26.34
CA PRO A 700 -3.93 22.35 -27.03
C PRO A 700 -3.53 20.87 -26.85
N ASN A 701 -3.02 20.25 -27.91
CA ASN A 701 -2.62 18.85 -27.86
C ASN A 701 -1.41 18.64 -26.92
N THR A 702 -1.32 17.48 -26.28
CA THR A 702 -0.13 17.06 -25.51
C THR A 702 0.94 16.51 -26.44
N ALA A 703 2.22 16.76 -26.14
CA ALA A 703 3.35 16.46 -27.04
C ALA A 703 3.52 14.95 -27.37
N ASP A 704 2.98 14.05 -26.53
CA ASP A 704 3.22 12.60 -26.61
C ASP A 704 1.96 11.76 -26.90
N ASP A 705 0.85 12.34 -27.39
CA ASP A 705 -0.35 11.54 -27.72
C ASP A 705 -0.20 10.90 -29.12
N PRO A 706 -0.14 9.55 -29.24
CA PRO A 706 0.14 8.90 -30.52
C PRO A 706 -0.89 9.26 -31.59
N HIS A 707 -0.45 9.60 -32.79
CA HIS A 707 -1.37 10.16 -33.79
C HIS A 707 -2.38 9.14 -34.36
N LYS A 708 -2.02 7.85 -34.47
CA LYS A 708 -2.88 6.81 -35.07
C LYS A 708 -2.63 5.43 -34.47
N ARG A 709 -3.69 4.70 -34.10
CA ARG A 709 -3.60 3.30 -33.64
C ARG A 709 -4.80 2.48 -34.11
N LYS A 710 -4.52 1.43 -34.91
CA LYS A 710 -5.51 0.57 -35.56
C LYS A 710 -5.00 -0.88 -35.58
N PRO A 711 -5.74 -1.82 -34.99
CA PRO A 711 -5.36 -3.23 -35.05
C PRO A 711 -5.59 -3.79 -36.46
N ASP A 712 -4.61 -4.52 -36.98
CA ASP A 712 -4.91 -5.55 -37.97
C ASP A 712 -5.36 -6.81 -37.21
N ILE A 713 -6.58 -7.29 -37.50
CA ILE A 713 -7.19 -8.46 -36.85
C ILE A 713 -7.37 -9.64 -37.81
N SER A 714 -6.75 -9.62 -39.00
CA SER A 714 -6.91 -10.67 -40.02
C SER A 714 -6.56 -12.05 -39.46
N LYS A 715 -5.48 -12.13 -38.67
CA LYS A 715 -5.05 -13.35 -38.00
C LYS A 715 -6.10 -13.90 -37.02
N ALA A 716 -6.75 -13.04 -36.23
CA ALA A 716 -7.80 -13.45 -35.30
C ALA A 716 -9.07 -13.91 -36.04
N LYS A 717 -9.41 -13.27 -37.17
CA LYS A 717 -10.53 -13.70 -38.02
C LYS A 717 -10.30 -15.08 -38.61
N GLU A 718 -9.13 -15.29 -39.22
CA GLU A 718 -8.81 -16.53 -39.92
C GLU A 718 -8.63 -17.71 -38.99
N LEU A 719 -7.94 -17.52 -37.86
CA LEU A 719 -7.51 -18.62 -36.99
C LEU A 719 -8.41 -18.83 -35.77
N LEU A 720 -9.05 -17.78 -35.26
CA LEU A 720 -9.93 -17.87 -34.08
C LEU A 720 -11.42 -17.79 -34.44
N ASN A 721 -11.74 -17.54 -35.72
CA ASN A 721 -13.09 -17.22 -36.18
C ASN A 721 -13.74 -16.11 -35.33
N TRP A 722 -12.93 -15.11 -34.98
CA TRP A 722 -13.33 -14.04 -34.07
C TRP A 722 -13.22 -12.67 -34.75
N GLU A 723 -14.27 -11.86 -34.59
CA GLU A 723 -14.30 -10.44 -34.93
C GLU A 723 -15.30 -9.71 -34.02
N PRO A 724 -15.10 -8.41 -33.75
CA PRO A 724 -16.01 -7.65 -32.90
C PRO A 724 -17.36 -7.42 -33.57
N LYS A 725 -18.44 -7.59 -32.82
CA LYS A 725 -19.82 -7.51 -33.32
C LYS A 725 -20.57 -6.29 -32.79
N ILE A 726 -20.12 -5.70 -31.69
CA ILE A 726 -20.82 -4.59 -31.03
C ILE A 726 -20.21 -3.26 -31.49
N SER A 727 -20.99 -2.48 -32.22
CA SER A 727 -20.61 -1.13 -32.63
C SER A 727 -20.60 -0.15 -31.45
N LEU A 728 -19.88 0.97 -31.57
CA LEU A 728 -19.83 2.01 -30.55
C LEU A 728 -21.23 2.51 -30.15
N ARG A 729 -22.12 2.70 -31.15
CA ARG A 729 -23.50 3.15 -30.94
C ARG A 729 -24.36 2.16 -30.15
N VAL A 730 -24.03 0.86 -30.19
CA VAL A 730 -24.75 -0.17 -29.44
C VAL A 730 -24.15 -0.37 -28.04
N GLY A 731 -22.82 -0.39 -27.91
CA GLY A 731 -22.14 -0.65 -26.64
C GLY A 731 -22.13 0.55 -25.69
N LEU A 732 -22.07 1.78 -26.21
CA LEU A 732 -21.97 3.01 -25.39
C LEU A 732 -23.19 3.21 -24.47
N PRO A 733 -24.45 3.06 -24.92
CA PRO A 733 -25.62 3.15 -24.05
C PRO A 733 -25.56 2.22 -22.82
N LEU A 734 -25.00 1.02 -22.97
CA LEU A 734 -24.87 0.05 -21.88
C LEU A 734 -23.87 0.53 -20.82
N MET A 735 -22.73 1.10 -21.26
CA MET A 735 -21.76 1.74 -20.36
C MET A 735 -22.36 2.97 -19.67
N VAL A 736 -23.11 3.80 -20.40
CA VAL A 736 -23.79 4.98 -19.85
C VAL A 736 -24.80 4.57 -18.78
N ASN A 737 -25.56 3.50 -19.00
CA ASN A 737 -26.52 3.00 -18.01
C ASN A 737 -25.82 2.52 -16.74
N ASP A 738 -24.71 1.78 -16.86
CA ASP A 738 -23.86 1.40 -15.72
C ASP A 738 -23.35 2.64 -14.96
N PHE A 739 -22.81 3.62 -15.68
CA PHE A 739 -22.28 4.85 -15.08
C PHE A 739 -23.38 5.66 -14.39
N ARG A 740 -24.54 5.82 -15.02
CA ARG A 740 -25.71 6.48 -14.43
C ARG A 740 -26.15 5.74 -13.18
N ASN A 741 -26.29 4.43 -13.20
CA ASN A 741 -26.67 3.67 -12.01
C ASN A 741 -25.65 3.82 -10.90
N ARG A 742 -24.35 3.82 -11.20
CA ARG A 742 -23.29 3.99 -10.19
C ARG A 742 -23.18 5.42 -9.66
N ILE A 743 -23.57 6.42 -10.45
CA ILE A 743 -23.63 7.83 -10.04
C ILE A 743 -24.94 8.13 -9.27
N LEU A 744 -26.07 7.59 -9.72
CA LEU A 744 -27.40 7.79 -9.14
C LEU A 744 -27.62 6.96 -7.86
N ASN A 745 -27.19 5.70 -7.85
CA ASN A 745 -27.23 4.82 -6.67
C ASN A 745 -26.02 5.06 -5.73
N GLY A 746 -25.32 6.21 -5.87
CA GLY A 746 -23.94 6.32 -5.39
C GLY A 746 -23.33 7.71 -5.33
N ASP A 747 -24.12 8.76 -5.01
CA ASP A 747 -23.75 9.68 -3.91
C ASP A 747 -24.37 9.18 -2.57
N GLU A 748 -24.86 7.93 -2.55
CA GLU A 748 -25.02 7.10 -1.36
C GLU A 748 -23.97 5.97 -1.35
N GLY A 749 -22.71 6.37 -1.12
CA GLY A 749 -21.71 5.55 -0.42
C GLY A 749 -21.88 5.62 1.11
N LYS A 750 -23.12 5.79 1.57
CA LYS A 750 -23.61 5.64 2.94
C LYS A 750 -24.53 4.42 2.96
N GLY A 751 -24.07 3.32 3.57
CA GLY A 751 -24.92 2.21 4.01
C GLY A 751 -25.12 1.05 3.03
N LEU A 752 -24.26 0.02 3.11
CA LEU A 752 -24.56 -1.27 3.76
C LEU A 752 -23.27 -2.10 3.87
#